data_AF-A0A452U3Q6-F1
#
_entry.id   AF-A0A452U3Q6-F1
#
_cell.length_a   1.000
_cell.length_b   1.000
_cell.length_c   1.000
_cell.angle_alpha   90.00
_cell.angle_beta   90.00
_cell.angle_gamma   90.00
#
_symmetry.space_group_name_H-M   'P 1'
#
loop_
_entity.id
_entity.type
_entity.pdbx_description
1 polymer ?
#
loop_
_entity_poly.entity_id
_entity_poly.type
_entity_poly.pdbx_seq_one_letter_code
_entity_poly.pdbx_strand_id
1 'polypeptide(L)'
;MLAIIVEGLGCQLIFTSVSDGDSLKTFEWRSNVLNRLQSKYGSLYRRDNVILSGTHTHSGPAGFFQYTVFVIASEGFSNRTFEYMVTGIVKSIEMAHKTMKPGKIFFNKGIVEGAQINRSPSSYLQNPESERARYSSNTDKEMVILRMEDLNGAELGLISWFAIHPVSMNNSNHLVNSDNMGYASYLFEQEKNKGYLPGQGPYVAAFASSNLGDVSPNILGPHCVNTGESCDNANSSCPVGGPSMCVATGPGEDMLHSTQIIGRILYQRAKELYASASQEVTGPLAAAHQWVNMTDVTVQLNSTHTAKTCKPALGYSFAAGTIDGFGSLNFTQGTTVGDPFWDSLRDQILGKPSEEIKECHKPKPILLHTGELTKPHPWHPDIVDVQIITIGSLAITAIPGEFTTMSGRRLREAVQTEFATHGMQNMTIVISGLCNVYTHYITTFEEYQAQRYEAASTIYGPHTLSAYIQLFRGLAKAIATDTVANLSRGPEPPFFKQLIASLIPNIVDRAPIGKTFGDVLQPAKPTYRVGEVAEVTFVGANPKNSAENQTHQTFLTVEKYEAASAIWQIVHNDASWETRFYWHKGLLGHSNATIQWHIPDTAQPGIYRIRYFGHNRKQEFLKPAVILPFESTSAAFEVVTS
;
A
#
# COMPACT_ATOMS: atom_id res chain seq x y z
N MET A 1 -6.14 0.89 9.30
CA MET A 1 -6.96 1.65 8.32
C MET A 1 -7.32 2.97 8.96
N LEU A 2 -7.10 4.08 8.26
CA LEU A 2 -7.29 5.43 8.79
C LEU A 2 -8.12 6.24 7.79
N ALA A 3 -9.14 6.96 8.28
CA ALA A 3 -9.97 7.84 7.45
C ALA A 3 -10.01 9.25 8.04
N ILE A 4 -9.98 10.24 7.16
CA ILE A 4 -10.06 11.67 7.49
C ILE A 4 -11.20 12.26 6.69
N ILE A 5 -12.06 13.02 7.38
CA ILE A 5 -13.21 13.71 6.80
C ILE A 5 -13.03 15.21 7.01
N VAL A 6 -13.12 15.96 5.91
CA VAL A 6 -13.10 17.43 5.92
C VAL A 6 -14.44 17.94 5.42
N GLU A 7 -15.05 18.88 6.15
CA GLU A 7 -16.33 19.50 5.80
C GLU A 7 -16.21 21.01 5.69
N GLY A 8 -16.86 21.58 4.67
CA GLY A 8 -16.97 23.01 4.47
C GLY A 8 -18.15 23.35 3.56
N LEU A 9 -18.97 24.32 3.97
CA LEU A 9 -20.10 24.88 3.20
C LEU A 9 -21.00 23.83 2.51
N GLY A 10 -21.32 22.73 3.21
CA GLY A 10 -22.21 21.67 2.71
C GLY A 10 -21.54 20.61 1.81
N CYS A 11 -20.23 20.69 1.61
CA CYS A 11 -19.43 19.67 0.94
C CYS A 11 -18.61 18.89 1.98
N GLN A 12 -18.60 17.56 1.88
CA GLN A 12 -17.74 16.69 2.69
C GLN A 12 -16.80 15.92 1.76
N LEU A 13 -15.54 15.77 2.17
CA LEU A 13 -14.52 15.03 1.45
C LEU A 13 -13.94 13.95 2.34
N ILE A 14 -13.73 12.76 1.80
CA ILE A 14 -13.06 11.65 2.49
C ILE A 14 -11.75 11.32 1.81
N PHE A 15 -10.69 11.28 2.61
CA PHE A 15 -9.44 10.62 2.28
C PHE A 15 -9.21 9.44 3.23
N THR A 16 -9.04 8.24 2.68
CA THR A 16 -8.67 7.05 3.46
C THR A 16 -7.28 6.59 3.06
N SER A 17 -6.40 6.36 4.04
CA SER A 17 -5.13 5.65 3.86
C SER A 17 -5.23 4.27 4.51
N VAL A 18 -4.91 3.23 3.75
CA VAL A 18 -4.96 1.85 4.24
C VAL A 18 -3.58 1.23 4.12
N SER A 19 -3.16 0.59 5.23
CA SER A 19 -1.95 -0.18 5.32
C SER A 19 -2.09 -1.50 4.56
N ASP A 20 -1.88 -1.45 3.26
CA ASP A 20 -1.90 -2.59 2.37
C ASP A 20 -1.05 -2.32 1.11
N GLY A 21 -0.85 -3.34 0.29
CA GLY A 21 -0.06 -3.28 -0.97
C GLY A 21 -0.77 -2.53 -2.10
N ASP A 22 -0.69 -3.05 -3.32
CA ASP A 22 -1.49 -2.62 -4.49
C ASP A 22 -3.01 -2.80 -4.34
N SER A 23 -3.49 -2.91 -3.10
CA SER A 23 -4.27 -4.03 -2.61
C SER A 23 -5.69 -3.60 -2.15
N LEU A 24 -6.08 -2.35 -2.36
CA LEU A 24 -7.46 -1.94 -2.10
C LEU A 24 -8.32 -1.90 -3.37
N LYS A 25 -7.76 -2.18 -4.55
CA LYS A 25 -8.14 -1.32 -5.68
C LYS A 25 -8.56 -2.12 -6.88
N THR A 26 -9.61 -2.87 -6.64
CA THR A 26 -10.51 -3.29 -7.71
C THR A 26 -11.79 -2.50 -7.64
N PHE A 27 -12.45 -2.34 -8.79
CA PHE A 27 -13.77 -1.71 -8.82
C PHE A 27 -14.75 -2.40 -7.87
N GLU A 28 -14.70 -3.72 -7.76
CA GLU A 28 -15.52 -4.46 -6.79
C GLU A 28 -15.36 -3.95 -5.36
N TRP A 29 -14.12 -3.75 -4.90
CA TRP A 29 -13.85 -3.30 -3.55
C TRP A 29 -14.33 -1.86 -3.31
N ARG A 30 -13.92 -0.92 -4.18
CA ARG A 30 -14.35 0.48 -4.09
C ARG A 30 -15.86 0.60 -4.18
N SER A 31 -16.49 -0.16 -5.08
CA SER A 31 -17.95 -0.17 -5.23
C SER A 31 -18.64 -0.74 -3.99
N ASN A 32 -18.11 -1.78 -3.36
CA ASN A 32 -18.67 -2.31 -2.10
C ASN A 32 -18.60 -1.29 -0.96
N VAL A 33 -17.46 -0.60 -0.80
CA VAL A 33 -17.34 0.50 0.18
C VAL A 33 -18.35 1.60 -0.13
N LEU A 34 -18.39 2.10 -1.37
CA LEU A 34 -19.31 3.17 -1.78
C LEU A 34 -20.78 2.76 -1.65
N ASN A 35 -21.15 1.51 -1.95
CA ASN A 35 -22.52 1.01 -1.80
C ASN A 35 -22.93 0.93 -0.33
N ARG A 36 -22.03 0.50 0.56
CA ARG A 36 -22.29 0.49 2.02
C ARG A 36 -22.42 1.90 2.58
N LEU A 37 -21.55 2.82 2.14
CA LEU A 37 -21.64 4.23 2.50
C LEU A 37 -22.94 4.86 1.98
N GLN A 38 -23.33 4.58 0.73
CA GLN A 38 -24.58 5.07 0.15
C GLN A 38 -25.80 4.54 0.90
N SER A 39 -25.79 3.25 1.26
CA SER A 39 -26.87 2.63 2.03
C SER A 39 -27.06 3.27 3.41
N LYS A 40 -25.98 3.75 4.03
CA LYS A 40 -25.98 4.30 5.40
C LYS A 40 -26.11 5.82 5.46
N TYR A 41 -25.50 6.52 4.50
CA TYR A 41 -25.34 7.96 4.48
C TYR A 41 -25.98 8.64 3.25
N GLY A 42 -26.71 7.88 2.43
CA GLY A 42 -27.39 8.41 1.25
C GLY A 42 -26.42 8.98 0.22
N SER A 43 -26.62 10.24 -0.15
CA SER A 43 -25.78 10.95 -1.13
C SER A 43 -24.60 11.70 -0.52
N LEU A 44 -24.34 11.56 0.79
CA LEU A 44 -23.28 12.31 1.48
C LEU A 44 -21.89 11.91 1.00
N TYR A 45 -21.64 10.59 0.90
CA TYR A 45 -20.38 10.01 0.44
C TYR A 45 -20.59 9.29 -0.88
N ARG A 46 -19.98 9.82 -1.93
CA ARG A 46 -20.14 9.42 -3.33
C ARG A 46 -18.78 9.12 -3.94
N ARG A 47 -18.81 8.59 -5.16
CA ARG A 47 -17.58 8.33 -5.93
C ARG A 47 -16.74 9.59 -6.15
N ASP A 48 -17.37 10.76 -6.27
CA ASP A 48 -16.66 12.00 -6.56
C ASP A 48 -15.90 12.56 -5.35
N ASN A 49 -16.40 12.39 -4.13
CA ASN A 49 -15.81 12.98 -2.92
C ASN A 49 -15.16 11.97 -1.96
N VAL A 50 -14.96 10.72 -2.40
CA VAL A 50 -14.24 9.68 -1.62
C VAL A 50 -13.02 9.20 -2.40
N ILE A 51 -11.82 9.43 -1.87
CA ILE A 51 -10.56 8.85 -2.33
C ILE A 51 -10.16 7.71 -1.40
N LEU A 52 -9.90 6.54 -1.99
CA LEU A 52 -9.38 5.38 -1.26
C LEU A 52 -7.93 5.16 -1.71
N SER A 53 -6.97 5.46 -0.82
CA SER A 53 -5.53 5.34 -1.03
C SER A 53 -4.92 4.21 -0.21
N GLY A 54 -3.88 3.59 -0.75
CA GLY A 54 -3.22 2.41 -0.20
C GLY A 54 -1.74 2.74 -0.04
N THR A 55 -1.15 2.32 1.07
CA THR A 55 0.24 2.69 1.40
C THR A 55 1.25 2.06 0.46
N HIS A 56 0.90 0.93 -0.19
CA HIS A 56 1.75 0.06 -0.98
C HIS A 56 2.67 -0.88 -0.18
N THR A 57 2.26 -1.38 1.00
CA THR A 57 3.03 -2.43 1.72
C THR A 57 2.97 -3.77 1.03
N HIS A 58 4.12 -4.40 0.80
CA HIS A 58 4.21 -5.74 0.21
C HIS A 58 4.02 -6.88 1.21
N SER A 59 3.57 -6.56 2.44
CA SER A 59 3.36 -7.51 3.54
C SER A 59 1.89 -7.63 3.98
N GLY A 60 0.95 -7.39 3.07
CA GLY A 60 -0.49 -7.61 3.29
C GLY A 60 -0.98 -8.97 2.75
N PRO A 61 -2.03 -9.59 3.33
CA PRO A 61 -2.63 -10.81 2.76
C PRO A 61 -3.38 -10.50 1.46
N ALA A 62 -3.14 -11.29 0.40
CA ALA A 62 -3.74 -11.12 -0.93
C ALA A 62 -5.20 -11.64 -1.04
N GLY A 63 -5.73 -11.70 -2.28
CA GLY A 63 -6.99 -12.40 -2.58
C GLY A 63 -8.26 -11.56 -2.50
N PHE A 64 -8.21 -10.28 -2.83
CA PHE A 64 -9.37 -9.37 -2.82
C PHE A 64 -9.58 -8.67 -4.18
N PHE A 65 -8.96 -9.19 -5.24
CA PHE A 65 -9.07 -8.64 -6.60
C PHE A 65 -10.12 -9.38 -7.44
N GLN A 66 -10.77 -8.66 -8.36
CA GLN A 66 -11.68 -9.23 -9.36
C GLN A 66 -11.00 -9.53 -10.72
N TYR A 67 -9.98 -8.77 -11.12
CA TYR A 67 -9.33 -8.93 -12.42
C TYR A 67 -8.36 -10.13 -12.43
N THR A 68 -8.39 -10.91 -13.51
CA THR A 68 -7.80 -12.25 -13.56
C THR A 68 -6.30 -12.27 -13.24
N VAL A 69 -5.52 -11.27 -13.69
CA VAL A 69 -4.06 -11.21 -13.43
C VAL A 69 -3.77 -11.25 -11.93
N PHE A 70 -4.48 -10.44 -11.15
CA PHE A 70 -4.26 -10.35 -9.71
C PHE A 70 -4.91 -11.50 -8.94
N VAL A 71 -5.98 -12.10 -9.48
CA VAL A 71 -6.57 -13.34 -8.94
C VAL A 71 -5.58 -14.50 -9.06
N ILE A 72 -4.88 -14.62 -10.20
CA ILE A 72 -3.83 -15.63 -10.39
C ILE A 72 -2.68 -15.39 -9.41
N ALA A 73 -2.18 -14.15 -9.30
CA ALA A 73 -1.12 -13.80 -8.36
C ALA A 73 -1.51 -14.05 -6.89
N SER A 74 -2.80 -13.92 -6.57
CA SER A 74 -3.34 -14.18 -5.22
C SER A 74 -3.68 -15.65 -4.95
N GLU A 75 -3.53 -16.53 -5.95
CA GLU A 75 -4.01 -17.92 -5.91
C GLU A 75 -5.53 -18.05 -5.59
N GLY A 76 -6.32 -17.11 -6.10
CA GLY A 76 -7.77 -17.03 -5.94
C GLY A 76 -8.26 -15.89 -5.06
N PHE A 77 -9.59 -15.81 -4.93
CA PHE A 77 -10.28 -14.81 -4.12
C PHE A 77 -10.59 -15.35 -2.72
N SER A 78 -10.22 -14.57 -1.70
CA SER A 78 -10.48 -14.74 -0.27
C SER A 78 -11.56 -13.76 0.18
N ASN A 79 -12.81 -14.23 0.23
CA ASN A 79 -13.93 -13.42 0.69
C ASN A 79 -13.74 -12.92 2.13
N ARG A 80 -13.03 -13.67 2.99
CA ARG A 80 -12.73 -13.27 4.37
C ARG A 80 -11.85 -12.02 4.41
N THR A 81 -10.76 -12.03 3.65
CA THR A 81 -9.84 -10.89 3.55
C THR A 81 -10.57 -9.68 2.97
N PHE A 82 -11.29 -9.89 1.86
CA PHE A 82 -12.07 -8.85 1.19
C PHE A 82 -13.07 -8.17 2.13
N GLU A 83 -13.92 -8.95 2.81
CA GLU A 83 -14.94 -8.44 3.72
C GLU A 83 -14.36 -7.73 4.94
N TYR A 84 -13.25 -8.25 5.49
CA TYR A 84 -12.55 -7.60 6.60
C TYR A 84 -12.01 -6.24 6.18
N MET A 85 -11.42 -6.14 4.98
CA MET A 85 -10.95 -4.87 4.43
C MET A 85 -12.10 -3.88 4.22
N VAL A 86 -13.15 -4.26 3.48
CA VAL A 86 -14.30 -3.37 3.22
C VAL A 86 -14.92 -2.87 4.52
N THR A 87 -15.13 -3.77 5.49
CA THR A 87 -15.72 -3.42 6.78
C THR A 87 -14.82 -2.50 7.59
N GLY A 88 -13.50 -2.73 7.58
CA GLY A 88 -12.53 -1.89 8.25
C GLY A 88 -12.48 -0.45 7.69
N ILE A 89 -12.54 -0.27 6.38
CA ILE A 89 -12.63 1.08 5.77
C ILE A 89 -13.93 1.76 6.16
N VAL A 90 -15.07 1.08 5.97
CA VAL A 90 -16.38 1.66 6.33
C VAL A 90 -16.38 2.06 7.81
N LYS A 91 -15.90 1.20 8.71
CA LYS A 91 -15.78 1.51 10.14
C LYS A 91 -14.89 2.71 10.41
N SER A 92 -13.73 2.84 9.73
CA SER A 92 -12.84 4.00 9.90
C SER A 92 -13.53 5.31 9.48
N ILE A 93 -14.28 5.29 8.37
CA ILE A 93 -15.07 6.43 7.89
C ILE A 93 -16.20 6.76 8.88
N GLU A 94 -16.89 5.75 9.39
CA GLU A 94 -17.94 5.94 10.39
C GLU A 94 -17.41 6.55 11.68
N MET A 95 -16.23 6.14 12.13
CA MET A 95 -15.55 6.72 13.30
C MET A 95 -15.25 8.18 13.04
N ALA A 96 -14.60 8.51 11.92
CA ALA A 96 -14.28 9.89 11.55
C ALA A 96 -15.53 10.77 11.42
N HIS A 97 -16.61 10.26 10.82
CA HIS A 97 -17.90 10.96 10.70
C HIS A 97 -18.51 11.29 12.07
N LYS A 98 -18.47 10.34 13.01
CA LYS A 98 -19.05 10.53 14.35
C LYS A 98 -18.22 11.44 15.25
N THR A 99 -16.95 11.66 14.93
CA THR A 99 -16.02 12.46 15.72
C THR A 99 -15.62 13.78 15.05
N MET A 100 -16.39 14.24 14.07
CA MET A 100 -16.13 15.52 13.41
C MET A 100 -16.17 16.68 14.41
N LYS A 101 -15.23 17.60 14.27
CA LYS A 101 -15.09 18.79 15.11
C LYS A 101 -14.79 20.01 14.24
N PRO A 102 -15.30 21.20 14.62
CA PRO A 102 -14.81 22.45 14.07
C PRO A 102 -13.30 22.56 14.33
N GLY A 103 -12.55 22.97 13.32
CA GLY A 103 -11.10 22.98 13.39
C GLY A 103 -10.42 23.71 12.25
N LYS A 104 -9.10 23.62 12.23
CA LYS A 104 -8.22 24.24 11.25
C LYS A 104 -7.31 23.20 10.62
N ILE A 105 -6.89 23.49 9.40
CA ILE A 105 -5.97 22.67 8.63
C ILE A 105 -4.71 23.49 8.36
N PHE A 106 -3.54 22.92 8.62
CA PHE A 106 -2.25 23.53 8.37
C PHE A 106 -1.43 22.69 7.42
N PHE A 107 -0.64 23.37 6.59
CA PHE A 107 0.20 22.78 5.58
C PHE A 107 1.67 23.06 5.88
N ASN A 108 2.53 22.10 5.60
CA ASN A 108 3.98 22.30 5.56
C ASN A 108 4.66 21.31 4.61
N LYS A 109 5.88 21.63 4.19
CA LYS A 109 6.66 20.80 3.28
C LYS A 109 8.15 20.86 3.61
N GLY A 110 8.86 19.78 3.33
CA GLY A 110 10.30 19.78 3.48
C GLY A 110 10.99 18.51 3.00
N ILE A 111 12.31 18.62 2.83
CA ILE A 111 13.15 17.55 2.28
C ILE A 111 13.36 16.45 3.32
N VAL A 112 13.24 15.19 2.90
CA VAL A 112 13.68 13.98 3.60
C VAL A 112 14.96 13.50 2.94
N GLU A 113 16.03 13.37 3.72
CA GLU A 113 17.32 12.88 3.24
C GLU A 113 17.58 11.44 3.69
N GLY A 114 18.34 10.69 2.89
CA GLY A 114 18.83 9.36 3.27
C GLY A 114 17.77 8.25 3.38
N ALA A 115 16.55 8.46 2.88
CA ALA A 115 15.48 7.44 2.95
C ALA A 115 15.25 6.69 1.63
N GLN A 116 15.75 7.19 0.50
CA GLN A 116 15.34 6.72 -0.83
C GLN A 116 16.48 6.72 -1.84
N ILE A 117 16.44 5.77 -2.78
CA ILE A 117 17.20 5.76 -4.03
C ILE A 117 16.25 5.58 -5.21
N ASN A 118 16.66 5.99 -6.41
CA ASN A 118 15.94 5.62 -7.62
C ASN A 118 16.38 4.21 -8.05
N ARG A 119 15.43 3.29 -8.26
CA ARG A 119 15.71 1.88 -8.62
C ARG A 119 15.80 1.61 -10.12
N SER A 120 15.52 2.63 -10.94
CA SER A 120 15.65 2.64 -12.39
C SER A 120 16.36 3.91 -12.88
N PRO A 121 17.54 4.25 -12.34
CA PRO A 121 18.19 5.53 -12.58
C PRO A 121 18.52 5.73 -14.06
N SER A 122 18.91 4.67 -14.78
CA SER A 122 19.17 4.71 -16.21
C SER A 122 17.96 5.13 -17.06
N SER A 123 16.74 4.80 -16.61
CA SER A 123 15.49 5.25 -17.25
C SER A 123 15.20 6.71 -16.94
N TYR A 124 15.39 7.14 -15.68
CA TYR A 124 15.24 8.54 -15.31
C TYR A 124 16.13 9.45 -16.16
N LEU A 125 17.37 9.01 -16.46
CA LEU A 125 18.33 9.74 -17.29
C LEU A 125 17.89 9.90 -18.76
N GLN A 126 16.87 9.16 -19.23
CA GLN A 126 16.29 9.33 -20.57
C GLN A 126 15.40 10.57 -20.69
N ASN A 127 14.89 11.09 -19.57
CA ASN A 127 14.14 12.34 -19.58
C ASN A 127 15.04 13.51 -20.07
N PRO A 128 14.48 14.52 -20.74
CA PRO A 128 15.26 15.63 -21.29
C PRO A 128 16.19 16.26 -20.25
N GLU A 129 17.44 16.52 -20.65
CA GLU A 129 18.44 17.11 -19.74
C GLU A 129 17.99 18.45 -19.17
N SER A 130 17.37 19.30 -20.01
CA SER A 130 16.80 20.59 -19.60
C SER A 130 15.71 20.44 -18.54
N GLU A 131 14.94 19.35 -18.55
CA GLU A 131 13.94 19.06 -17.53
C GLU A 131 14.60 18.54 -16.25
N ARG A 132 15.52 17.58 -16.38
CA ARG A 132 16.26 17.02 -15.22
C ARG A 132 17.02 18.09 -14.46
N ALA A 133 17.64 19.05 -15.15
CA ALA A 133 18.38 20.15 -14.54
C ALA A 133 17.53 21.08 -13.65
N ARG A 134 16.20 20.99 -13.72
CA ARG A 134 15.26 21.74 -12.86
C ARG A 134 15.14 21.13 -11.45
N TYR A 135 15.61 19.90 -11.26
CA TYR A 135 15.47 19.16 -10.00
C TYR A 135 16.84 18.75 -9.46
N SER A 136 16.98 18.76 -8.14
CA SER A 136 18.25 18.41 -7.46
C SER A 136 18.48 16.90 -7.30
N SER A 137 17.48 16.06 -7.55
CA SER A 137 17.52 14.61 -7.33
C SER A 137 16.69 13.85 -8.37
N ASN A 138 17.03 12.58 -8.58
CA ASN A 138 16.25 11.61 -9.36
C ASN A 138 15.14 10.91 -8.55
N THR A 139 14.92 11.36 -7.32
CA THR A 139 13.78 10.99 -6.46
C THR A 139 13.09 12.25 -5.95
N ASP A 140 11.80 12.17 -5.64
CA ASP A 140 11.09 13.25 -4.96
C ASP A 140 11.32 13.19 -3.45
N LYS A 141 12.22 14.07 -2.98
CA LYS A 141 12.59 14.18 -1.56
C LYS A 141 11.64 15.06 -0.73
N GLU A 142 10.74 15.81 -1.36
CA GLU A 142 9.80 16.69 -0.64
C GLU A 142 8.68 15.85 0.00
N MET A 143 8.66 15.83 1.33
CA MET A 143 7.51 15.40 2.11
C MET A 143 6.53 16.55 2.26
N VAL A 144 5.25 16.28 2.08
CA VAL A 144 4.16 17.23 2.28
C VAL A 144 3.27 16.73 3.39
N ILE A 145 2.99 17.59 4.37
CA ILE A 145 2.09 17.25 5.47
C ILE A 145 0.85 18.14 5.50
N LEU A 146 -0.24 17.56 6.00
CA LEU A 146 -1.47 18.23 6.34
C LEU A 146 -1.79 17.94 7.81
N ARG A 147 -1.64 18.95 8.67
CA ARG A 147 -1.94 18.90 10.10
C ARG A 147 -3.38 19.35 10.34
N MET A 148 -4.09 18.66 11.21
CA MET A 148 -5.46 19.02 11.62
C MET A 148 -5.52 19.23 13.13
N GLU A 149 -6.16 20.31 13.54
CA GLU A 149 -6.42 20.64 14.95
C GLU A 149 -7.84 21.19 15.13
N ASP A 150 -8.41 21.04 16.32
CA ASP A 150 -9.69 21.67 16.66
C ASP A 150 -9.51 23.15 17.02
N LEU A 151 -10.63 23.88 17.20
CA LEU A 151 -10.60 25.30 17.54
C LEU A 151 -9.96 25.62 18.91
N ASN A 152 -9.78 24.63 19.78
CA ASN A 152 -9.08 24.78 21.06
C ASN A 152 -7.58 24.48 20.94
N GLY A 153 -7.09 24.18 19.73
CA GLY A 153 -5.72 23.77 19.46
C GLY A 153 -5.44 22.31 19.83
N ALA A 154 -6.47 21.49 20.11
CA ALA A 154 -6.27 20.07 20.33
C ALA A 154 -5.95 19.37 19.00
N GLU A 155 -4.89 18.58 19.01
CA GLU A 155 -4.35 17.92 17.84
C GLU A 155 -5.26 16.74 17.43
N LEU A 156 -5.73 16.72 16.17
CA LEU A 156 -6.68 15.70 15.69
C LEU A 156 -6.01 14.62 14.85
N GLY A 157 -5.07 15.01 13.99
CA GLY A 157 -4.35 14.06 13.15
C GLY A 157 -3.43 14.72 12.13
N LEU A 158 -2.81 13.87 11.29
CA LEU A 158 -2.03 14.31 10.14
C LEU A 158 -2.17 13.37 8.94
N ILE A 159 -1.95 13.93 7.75
CA ILE A 159 -1.59 13.18 6.53
C ILE A 159 -0.18 13.59 6.12
N SER A 160 0.66 12.62 5.73
CA SER A 160 2.00 12.84 5.21
C SER A 160 2.18 12.13 3.87
N TRP A 161 2.28 12.87 2.77
CA TRP A 161 2.61 12.33 1.45
C TRP A 161 4.11 12.33 1.23
N PHE A 162 4.65 11.17 0.87
CA PHE A 162 6.06 11.00 0.51
C PHE A 162 6.24 9.86 -0.49
N ALA A 163 7.15 10.00 -1.44
CA ALA A 163 7.40 9.01 -2.48
C ALA A 163 8.45 8.00 -2.02
N ILE A 164 8.02 6.80 -1.62
CA ILE A 164 8.89 5.67 -1.29
C ILE A 164 8.10 4.36 -1.34
N HIS A 165 8.69 3.29 -1.88
CA HIS A 165 8.11 1.95 -1.78
C HIS A 165 8.17 1.43 -0.33
N PRO A 166 7.06 0.94 0.24
CA PRO A 166 7.07 0.14 1.46
C PRO A 166 7.42 -1.33 1.16
N VAL A 167 8.69 -1.54 0.82
CA VAL A 167 9.33 -2.83 0.52
C VAL A 167 10.63 -3.03 1.32
N SER A 168 10.74 -2.38 2.49
CA SER A 168 11.85 -2.65 3.41
C SER A 168 11.76 -4.09 3.93
N MET A 169 10.55 -4.61 4.09
CA MET A 169 10.27 -6.03 4.27
C MET A 169 10.23 -6.72 2.91
N ASN A 170 11.34 -7.36 2.54
CA ASN A 170 11.48 -8.15 1.32
C ASN A 170 10.57 -9.40 1.26
N ASN A 171 10.59 -10.08 0.10
CA ASN A 171 9.75 -11.25 -0.21
C ASN A 171 10.03 -12.54 0.59
N SER A 172 11.06 -12.57 1.45
CA SER A 172 11.30 -13.68 2.38
C SER A 172 10.44 -13.59 3.65
N ASN A 173 9.80 -12.44 3.88
CA ASN A 173 8.90 -12.23 5.01
C ASN A 173 7.60 -13.05 4.91
N HIS A 174 7.12 -13.51 6.06
CA HIS A 174 5.83 -14.19 6.21
C HIS A 174 4.93 -13.57 7.30
N LEU A 175 5.34 -12.44 7.90
CA LEU A 175 4.59 -11.71 8.91
C LEU A 175 3.80 -10.56 8.28
N VAL A 176 2.50 -10.49 8.55
CA VAL A 176 1.68 -9.35 8.12
C VAL A 176 2.16 -8.08 8.81
N ASN A 177 2.47 -7.04 8.04
CA ASN A 177 2.91 -5.75 8.58
C ASN A 177 2.66 -4.59 7.60
N SER A 178 2.81 -3.37 8.11
CA SER A 178 2.56 -2.12 7.38
C SER A 178 3.84 -1.45 6.84
N ASP A 179 4.98 -2.15 6.89
CA ASP A 179 6.30 -1.74 6.40
C ASP A 179 6.75 -0.36 6.92
N ASN A 180 7.62 0.35 6.19
CA ASN A 180 8.29 1.56 6.63
C ASN A 180 7.33 2.75 6.83
N MET A 181 6.39 2.96 5.92
CA MET A 181 5.33 3.98 6.02
C MET A 181 4.41 3.69 7.21
N GLY A 182 4.11 2.41 7.45
CA GLY A 182 3.33 1.97 8.58
C GLY A 182 4.05 2.13 9.91
N TYR A 183 5.36 1.87 9.96
CA TYR A 183 6.17 2.15 11.15
C TYR A 183 6.24 3.65 11.45
N ALA A 184 6.34 4.49 10.41
CA ALA A 184 6.31 5.94 10.57
C ALA A 184 4.97 6.42 11.18
N SER A 185 3.84 5.91 10.67
CA SER A 185 2.50 6.10 11.25
C SER A 185 2.45 5.65 12.71
N TYR A 186 2.93 4.43 13.00
CA TYR A 186 2.96 3.84 14.34
C TYR A 186 3.71 4.73 15.34
N LEU A 187 4.91 5.19 15.00
CA LEU A 187 5.70 6.05 15.90
C LEU A 187 4.98 7.37 16.20
N PHE A 188 4.34 7.96 15.19
CA PHE A 188 3.63 9.23 15.36
C PHE A 188 2.38 9.08 16.23
N GLU A 189 1.56 8.05 15.98
CA GLU A 189 0.38 7.76 16.79
C GLU A 189 0.78 7.43 18.23
N GLN A 190 1.81 6.61 18.45
CA GLN A 190 2.28 6.29 19.80
C GLN A 190 2.81 7.51 20.56
N GLU A 191 3.45 8.47 19.87
CA GLU A 191 3.87 9.72 20.51
C GLU A 191 2.68 10.58 20.93
N LYS A 192 1.66 10.70 20.08
CA LYS A 192 0.51 11.58 20.32
C LYS A 192 -0.53 10.96 21.25
N ASN A 193 -0.73 9.65 21.15
CA ASN A 193 -1.66 8.87 21.96
C ASN A 193 -0.96 8.28 23.20
N LYS A 194 -0.27 9.13 23.98
CA LYS A 194 0.41 8.67 25.20
C LYS A 194 -0.56 7.97 26.14
N GLY A 195 -0.19 6.77 26.59
CA GLY A 195 -0.99 5.94 27.48
C GLY A 195 -2.00 5.01 26.77
N TYR A 196 -2.11 5.08 25.44
CA TYR A 196 -2.88 4.13 24.66
C TYR A 196 -2.00 3.00 24.10
N LEU A 197 -2.61 1.83 23.89
CA LEU A 197 -1.97 0.74 23.15
C LEU A 197 -1.93 1.04 21.65
N PRO A 198 -0.98 0.44 20.91
CA PRO A 198 -0.96 0.52 19.45
C PRO A 198 -2.30 0.18 18.80
N GLY A 199 -2.71 1.02 17.84
CA GLY A 199 -4.01 0.92 17.18
C GLY A 199 -5.19 1.51 17.96
N GLN A 200 -4.93 2.14 19.11
CA GLN A 200 -5.90 2.88 19.91
C GLN A 200 -5.50 4.36 20.05
N GLY A 201 -6.40 5.14 20.64
CA GLY A 201 -6.21 6.57 20.88
C GLY A 201 -6.94 7.45 19.86
N PRO A 202 -7.15 8.73 20.21
CA PRO A 202 -7.92 9.64 19.37
C PRO A 202 -7.14 10.24 18.20
N TYR A 203 -5.80 10.34 18.29
CA TYR A 203 -4.98 10.93 17.25
C TYR A 203 -4.70 9.94 16.13
N VAL A 204 -4.81 10.39 14.88
CA VAL A 204 -4.60 9.57 13.69
C VAL A 204 -3.46 10.12 12.84
N ALA A 205 -2.48 9.28 12.48
CA ALA A 205 -1.36 9.69 11.63
C ALA A 205 -1.26 8.80 10.38
N ALA A 206 -1.63 9.34 9.23
CA ALA A 206 -1.63 8.61 7.96
C ALA A 206 -0.44 9.01 7.08
N PHE A 207 0.49 8.09 6.84
CA PHE A 207 1.49 8.23 5.77
C PHE A 207 0.87 7.71 4.47
N ALA A 208 0.79 8.57 3.47
CA ALA A 208 0.13 8.32 2.19
C ALA A 208 1.18 8.11 1.08
N SER A 209 0.89 7.18 0.18
CA SER A 209 1.70 6.95 -1.02
C SER A 209 1.65 8.16 -1.95
N SER A 210 2.74 8.38 -2.68
CA SER A 210 2.88 9.42 -3.71
C SER A 210 3.29 8.76 -5.04
N ASN A 211 4.03 9.46 -5.88
CA ASN A 211 4.69 8.96 -7.10
C ASN A 211 5.93 8.12 -6.78
N LEU A 212 5.71 6.96 -6.15
CA LEU A 212 6.75 6.06 -5.66
C LEU A 212 7.32 5.09 -6.72
N GLY A 213 6.81 5.08 -7.95
CA GLY A 213 7.00 3.99 -8.92
C GLY A 213 8.44 3.53 -9.19
N ASP A 214 9.43 4.41 -9.08
CA ASP A 214 10.85 4.12 -9.26
C ASP A 214 11.68 4.40 -8.00
N VAL A 215 11.08 4.40 -6.80
CA VAL A 215 11.72 4.87 -5.57
C VAL A 215 11.81 3.78 -4.51
N SER A 216 13.01 3.26 -4.29
CA SER A 216 13.27 2.18 -3.33
C SER A 216 13.72 2.69 -1.95
N PRO A 217 13.32 2.02 -0.85
CA PRO A 217 13.85 2.27 0.50
C PRO A 217 15.19 1.56 0.78
N ASN A 218 15.65 0.72 -0.14
CA ASN A 218 16.83 -0.13 0.03
C ASN A 218 18.11 0.65 -0.35
N ILE A 219 18.43 1.63 0.49
CA ILE A 219 19.38 2.71 0.18
C ILE A 219 20.85 2.29 0.03
N LEU A 220 21.23 1.06 0.39
CA LEU A 220 22.59 0.56 0.13
C LEU A 220 22.82 0.25 -1.36
N GLY A 221 21.76 0.25 -2.17
CA GLY A 221 21.84 0.08 -3.61
C GLY A 221 22.00 -1.38 -4.04
N PRO A 222 21.85 -1.62 -5.36
CA PRO A 222 21.83 -2.96 -5.90
C PRO A 222 23.24 -3.58 -5.99
N HIS A 223 23.38 -4.78 -5.45
CA HIS A 223 24.60 -5.58 -5.52
C HIS A 223 24.26 -7.05 -5.79
N CYS A 224 25.27 -7.78 -6.28
CA CYS A 224 25.20 -9.20 -6.51
C CYS A 224 25.36 -9.95 -5.19
N VAL A 225 24.32 -10.65 -4.73
CA VAL A 225 24.32 -11.32 -3.41
C VAL A 225 25.42 -12.38 -3.27
N ASN A 226 25.93 -12.91 -4.38
CA ASN A 226 26.98 -13.94 -4.41
C ASN A 226 28.41 -13.39 -4.48
N THR A 227 28.63 -12.20 -5.06
CA THR A 227 29.98 -11.63 -5.25
C THR A 227 30.21 -10.33 -4.46
N GLY A 228 29.14 -9.64 -4.05
CA GLY A 228 29.18 -8.31 -3.44
C GLY A 228 29.43 -7.17 -4.43
N GLU A 229 29.60 -7.46 -5.72
CA GLU A 229 29.82 -6.44 -6.75
C GLU A 229 28.55 -5.62 -7.00
N SER A 230 28.69 -4.34 -7.35
CA SER A 230 27.54 -3.53 -7.74
C SER A 230 26.91 -4.07 -9.02
N CYS A 231 25.58 -4.17 -9.02
CA CYS A 231 24.77 -4.47 -10.21
C CYS A 231 23.88 -3.28 -10.60
N ASP A 232 24.33 -2.06 -10.29
CA ASP A 232 23.71 -0.81 -10.77
C ASP A 232 24.01 -0.60 -12.26
N ASN A 233 23.28 -1.34 -13.09
CA ASN A 233 23.36 -1.29 -14.53
C ASN A 233 21.96 -1.30 -15.17
N ALA A 234 21.88 -0.97 -16.45
CA ALA A 234 20.61 -0.80 -17.17
C ALA A 234 19.71 -2.05 -17.16
N ASN A 235 20.27 -3.24 -16.90
CA ASN A 235 19.54 -4.50 -16.87
C ASN A 235 19.27 -5.04 -15.45
N SER A 236 19.87 -4.44 -14.43
CA SER A 236 19.88 -4.95 -13.04
C SER A 236 20.21 -6.44 -12.99
N SER A 237 21.38 -6.79 -13.53
CA SER A 237 21.82 -8.17 -13.66
C SER A 237 23.27 -8.35 -13.24
N CYS A 238 23.57 -9.53 -12.69
CA CYS A 238 24.90 -9.94 -12.26
C CYS A 238 25.57 -10.82 -13.33
N PRO A 239 26.90 -10.68 -13.55
CA PRO A 239 27.63 -11.54 -14.48
C PRO A 239 27.51 -13.03 -14.12
N VAL A 240 27.49 -13.34 -12.83
CA VAL A 240 27.29 -14.70 -12.31
C VAL A 240 25.93 -14.78 -11.61
N GLY A 241 25.04 -15.63 -12.12
CA GLY A 241 23.70 -15.87 -11.56
C GLY A 241 22.60 -14.94 -12.10
N GLY A 242 22.94 -13.96 -12.94
CA GLY A 242 21.97 -13.17 -13.70
C GLY A 242 21.12 -12.21 -12.84
N PRO A 243 19.91 -11.84 -13.30
CA PRO A 243 19.05 -10.85 -12.63
C PRO A 243 18.59 -11.28 -11.23
N SER A 244 18.39 -12.58 -10.99
CA SER A 244 17.94 -13.10 -9.69
C SER A 244 18.93 -12.85 -8.54
N MET A 245 20.20 -12.59 -8.86
CA MET A 245 21.23 -12.29 -7.87
C MET A 245 21.40 -10.80 -7.58
N CYS A 246 20.77 -9.92 -8.37
CA CYS A 246 20.90 -8.48 -8.22
C CYS A 246 19.82 -7.93 -7.27
N VAL A 247 20.21 -7.60 -6.04
CA VAL A 247 19.29 -7.19 -4.96
C VAL A 247 19.80 -5.92 -4.31
N ALA A 248 18.89 -5.00 -3.99
CA ALA A 248 19.17 -3.85 -3.13
C ALA A 248 18.81 -4.18 -1.68
N THR A 249 19.64 -3.76 -0.74
CA THR A 249 19.41 -3.98 0.70
C THR A 249 19.17 -2.69 1.44
N GLY A 250 18.36 -2.79 2.50
CA GLY A 250 18.14 -1.70 3.45
C GLY A 250 19.36 -1.42 4.33
N PRO A 251 19.30 -0.34 5.12
CA PRO A 251 20.43 0.14 5.93
C PRO A 251 20.63 -0.60 7.26
N GLY A 252 19.71 -1.50 7.64
CA GLY A 252 19.76 -2.21 8.91
C GLY A 252 20.50 -3.55 8.83
N GLU A 253 20.71 -4.15 9.99
CA GLU A 253 21.30 -5.50 10.13
C GLU A 253 20.40 -6.59 9.52
N ASP A 254 19.10 -6.37 9.55
CA ASP A 254 18.09 -7.20 8.90
C ASP A 254 16.98 -6.34 8.29
N MET A 255 15.97 -7.00 7.71
CA MET A 255 14.83 -6.34 7.06
C MET A 255 13.95 -5.55 8.05
N LEU A 256 13.80 -6.03 9.29
CA LEU A 256 12.98 -5.35 10.30
C LEU A 256 13.69 -4.10 10.81
N HIS A 257 14.99 -4.20 11.10
CA HIS A 257 15.82 -3.06 11.47
C HIS A 257 15.87 -2.05 10.31
N SER A 258 16.01 -2.50 9.06
CA SER A 258 15.93 -1.63 7.88
C SER A 258 14.59 -0.89 7.80
N THR A 259 13.48 -1.61 8.00
CA THR A 259 12.13 -1.04 8.03
C THR A 259 11.99 0.02 9.12
N GLN A 260 12.53 -0.25 10.31
CA GLN A 260 12.48 0.67 11.44
C GLN A 260 13.35 1.92 11.22
N ILE A 261 14.55 1.78 10.63
CA ILE A 261 15.42 2.91 10.28
C ILE A 261 14.70 3.82 9.29
N ILE A 262 14.23 3.28 8.16
CA ILE A 262 13.56 4.07 7.13
C ILE A 262 12.28 4.71 7.69
N GLY A 263 11.42 3.95 8.35
CA GLY A 263 10.20 4.49 8.95
C GLY A 263 10.46 5.58 10.00
N ARG A 264 11.54 5.46 10.79
CA ARG A 264 11.94 6.48 11.76
C ARG A 264 12.43 7.77 11.10
N ILE A 265 13.17 7.68 9.98
CA ILE A 265 13.58 8.86 9.19
C ILE A 265 12.33 9.63 8.72
N LEU A 266 11.34 8.91 8.18
CA LEU A 266 10.08 9.50 7.72
C LEU A 266 9.29 10.15 8.87
N TYR A 267 9.12 9.42 9.98
CA TYR A 267 8.46 9.92 11.17
C TYR A 267 9.12 11.19 11.72
N GLN A 268 10.45 11.19 11.85
CA GLN A 268 11.20 12.31 12.40
C GLN A 268 11.00 13.57 11.56
N ARG A 269 11.06 13.43 10.22
CA ARG A 269 10.83 14.58 9.34
C ARG A 269 9.38 15.06 9.38
N ALA A 270 8.42 14.15 9.39
CA ALA A 270 7.00 14.51 9.51
C ALA A 270 6.74 15.26 10.82
N LYS A 271 7.35 14.84 11.93
CA LYS A 271 7.23 15.47 13.24
C LYS A 271 7.76 16.90 13.26
N GLU A 272 8.93 17.13 12.66
CA GLU A 272 9.51 18.48 12.53
C GLU A 272 8.61 19.41 11.71
N LEU A 273 8.14 18.92 10.57
CA LEU A 273 7.23 19.68 9.70
C LEU A 273 5.91 19.96 10.42
N TYR A 274 5.39 18.99 11.16
CA TYR A 274 4.15 19.10 11.92
C TYR A 274 4.25 20.17 13.02
N ALA A 275 5.36 20.20 13.75
CA ALA A 275 5.60 21.17 14.80
C ALA A 275 5.75 22.60 14.26
N SER A 276 6.31 22.75 13.07
CA SER A 276 6.57 24.04 12.42
C SER A 276 5.50 24.48 11.40
N ALA A 277 4.42 23.70 11.22
CA ALA A 277 3.36 24.01 10.28
C ALA A 277 2.56 25.25 10.72
N SER A 278 2.69 26.34 9.98
CA SER A 278 2.01 27.62 10.28
C SER A 278 1.12 28.13 9.15
N GLN A 279 1.22 27.57 7.94
CA GLN A 279 0.41 27.98 6.81
C GLN A 279 -0.98 27.35 6.90
N GLU A 280 -1.99 28.13 7.28
CA GLU A 280 -3.38 27.67 7.32
C GLU A 280 -3.90 27.43 5.89
N VAL A 281 -4.56 26.30 5.68
CA VAL A 281 -5.23 25.94 4.42
C VAL A 281 -6.67 26.41 4.52
N THR A 282 -7.03 27.38 3.69
CA THR A 282 -8.37 27.98 3.63
C THR A 282 -8.89 27.98 2.20
N GLY A 283 -10.21 28.07 2.04
CA GLY A 283 -10.89 28.09 0.74
C GLY A 283 -11.94 26.98 0.62
N PRO A 284 -12.64 26.92 -0.52
CA PRO A 284 -13.73 25.97 -0.73
C PRO A 284 -13.22 24.53 -0.86
N LEU A 285 -14.12 23.59 -0.60
CA LEU A 285 -13.93 22.18 -0.91
C LEU A 285 -14.56 21.88 -2.26
N ALA A 286 -13.84 21.19 -3.14
CA ALA A 286 -14.38 20.74 -4.41
C ALA A 286 -13.85 19.36 -4.77
N ALA A 287 -14.55 18.70 -5.68
CA ALA A 287 -14.24 17.36 -6.12
C ALA A 287 -14.68 17.17 -7.56
N ALA A 288 -13.86 16.50 -8.37
CA ALA A 288 -14.20 16.08 -9.72
C ALA A 288 -13.75 14.64 -9.94
N HIS A 289 -14.60 13.85 -10.57
CA HIS A 289 -14.38 12.43 -10.85
C HIS A 289 -14.90 12.08 -12.23
N GLN A 290 -14.20 11.18 -12.91
CA GLN A 290 -14.64 10.62 -14.17
C GLN A 290 -14.15 9.17 -14.30
N TRP A 291 -15.00 8.31 -14.86
CA TRP A 291 -14.53 7.03 -15.40
C TRP A 291 -14.03 7.20 -16.82
N VAL A 292 -12.89 6.60 -17.13
CA VAL A 292 -12.25 6.75 -18.44
C VAL A 292 -11.96 5.38 -18.99
N ASN A 293 -12.32 5.14 -20.25
CA ASN A 293 -11.79 3.98 -20.96
C ASN A 293 -10.34 4.27 -21.37
N MET A 294 -9.38 3.79 -20.58
CA MET A 294 -7.95 4.01 -20.80
C MET A 294 -7.41 3.28 -22.03
N THR A 295 -8.19 2.37 -22.65
CA THR A 295 -7.77 1.70 -23.89
C THR A 295 -7.98 2.53 -25.15
N ASP A 296 -8.64 3.68 -25.04
CA ASP A 296 -9.11 4.46 -26.20
C ASP A 296 -9.05 5.98 -25.98
N VAL A 297 -8.02 6.45 -25.28
CA VAL A 297 -7.81 7.89 -25.05
C VAL A 297 -6.98 8.45 -26.20
N THR A 298 -7.55 9.38 -26.95
CA THR A 298 -6.79 10.23 -27.88
C THR A 298 -5.99 11.25 -27.08
N VAL A 299 -4.68 11.25 -27.26
CA VAL A 299 -3.73 12.11 -26.57
C VAL A 299 -3.23 13.19 -27.52
N GLN A 300 -3.44 14.46 -27.17
CA GLN A 300 -2.88 15.57 -27.95
C GLN A 300 -1.42 15.80 -27.54
N LEU A 301 -0.46 15.49 -28.42
CA LEU A 301 0.96 15.69 -28.14
C LEU A 301 1.41 17.13 -28.46
N ASN A 302 0.90 17.68 -29.55
CA ASN A 302 1.07 19.08 -29.95
C ASN A 302 -0.14 19.51 -30.81
N SER A 303 -0.15 20.71 -31.38
CA SER A 303 -1.30 21.22 -32.15
C SER A 303 -1.67 20.41 -33.39
N THR A 304 -0.75 19.61 -33.94
CA THR A 304 -0.94 18.88 -35.21
C THR A 304 -0.80 17.36 -35.09
N HIS A 305 -0.25 16.86 -33.97
CA HIS A 305 0.01 15.43 -33.76
C HIS A 305 -0.78 14.90 -32.56
N THR A 306 -1.50 13.83 -32.81
CA THR A 306 -2.19 13.03 -31.79
C THR A 306 -1.57 11.65 -31.70
N ALA A 307 -1.67 11.07 -30.51
CA ALA A 307 -1.41 9.66 -30.26
C ALA A 307 -2.65 9.03 -29.62
N LYS A 308 -2.57 7.73 -29.34
CA LYS A 308 -3.64 6.97 -28.71
C LYS A 308 -3.07 6.03 -27.66
N THR A 309 -3.80 5.83 -26.56
CA THR A 309 -3.47 4.77 -25.60
C THR A 309 -3.81 3.38 -26.15
N CYS A 310 -3.29 2.35 -25.51
CA CYS A 310 -3.40 0.97 -25.96
C CYS A 310 -4.32 0.16 -25.05
N LYS A 311 -4.83 -0.97 -25.57
CA LYS A 311 -5.34 -2.05 -24.72
C LYS A 311 -4.24 -2.52 -23.76
N PRO A 312 -4.57 -2.94 -22.53
CA PRO A 312 -3.54 -3.20 -21.51
C PRO A 312 -2.60 -4.35 -21.89
N ALA A 313 -1.29 -4.15 -21.78
CA ALA A 313 -0.30 -5.20 -21.96
C ALA A 313 0.95 -5.04 -21.08
N LEU A 314 1.46 -6.16 -20.56
CA LEU A 314 2.69 -6.25 -19.79
C LEU A 314 3.85 -6.68 -20.69
N GLY A 315 5.00 -6.03 -20.54
CA GLY A 315 6.21 -6.31 -21.31
C GLY A 315 7.04 -7.44 -20.72
N TYR A 316 8.07 -7.91 -21.42
CA TYR A 316 8.98 -8.95 -20.92
C TYR A 316 9.59 -8.59 -19.56
N SER A 317 10.07 -7.35 -19.40
CA SER A 317 10.69 -6.91 -18.15
C SER A 317 9.73 -6.87 -16.94
N PHE A 318 8.41 -7.04 -17.11
CA PHE A 318 7.50 -7.26 -15.99
C PHE A 318 7.90 -8.54 -15.21
N ALA A 319 8.24 -9.62 -15.94
CA ALA A 319 8.64 -10.88 -15.32
C ALA A 319 10.05 -10.85 -14.72
N ALA A 320 10.81 -9.76 -14.89
CA ALA A 320 12.13 -9.58 -14.29
C ALA A 320 12.05 -9.15 -12.81
N GLY A 321 10.91 -8.57 -12.37
CA GLY A 321 10.84 -7.88 -11.09
C GLY A 321 11.79 -6.68 -11.01
N THR A 322 12.15 -6.29 -9.80
CA THR A 322 13.06 -5.16 -9.52
C THR A 322 14.19 -5.58 -8.60
N ILE A 323 15.09 -4.65 -8.27
CA ILE A 323 16.13 -4.83 -7.25
C ILE A 323 15.55 -5.00 -5.83
N ASP A 324 14.29 -4.60 -5.62
CA ASP A 324 13.57 -4.77 -4.34
C ASP A 324 12.91 -6.15 -4.22
N GLY A 325 12.81 -6.88 -5.34
CA GLY A 325 12.17 -8.18 -5.44
C GLY A 325 12.26 -8.69 -6.87
N PHE A 326 13.14 -9.65 -7.11
CA PHE A 326 13.40 -10.21 -8.43
C PHE A 326 12.31 -11.20 -8.86
N GLY A 327 12.12 -11.34 -10.18
CA GLY A 327 11.24 -12.35 -10.76
C GLY A 327 11.90 -13.73 -10.86
N SER A 328 11.09 -14.79 -10.82
CA SER A 328 11.57 -16.18 -10.75
C SER A 328 12.01 -16.80 -12.09
N LEU A 329 11.74 -16.13 -13.22
CA LEU A 329 11.91 -16.70 -14.57
C LEU A 329 13.14 -16.18 -15.33
N ASN A 330 14.13 -15.64 -14.60
CA ASN A 330 15.41 -15.16 -15.12
C ASN A 330 15.33 -14.10 -16.25
N PHE A 331 14.21 -13.38 -16.32
CA PHE A 331 14.07 -12.23 -17.20
C PHE A 331 14.93 -11.07 -16.69
N THR A 332 15.51 -10.30 -17.61
CA THR A 332 16.24 -9.07 -17.29
C THR A 332 15.38 -7.84 -17.54
N GLN A 333 15.62 -6.78 -16.77
CA GLN A 333 15.07 -5.48 -17.09
C GLN A 333 15.73 -4.90 -18.35
N GLY A 334 15.08 -3.92 -18.97
CA GLY A 334 15.62 -3.25 -20.16
C GLY A 334 15.36 -3.97 -21.48
N THR A 335 14.50 -4.99 -21.48
CA THR A 335 14.25 -5.83 -22.67
C THR A 335 13.32 -5.11 -23.66
N THR A 336 13.85 -4.74 -24.82
CA THR A 336 13.11 -4.08 -25.93
C THR A 336 12.82 -4.98 -27.13
N VAL A 337 13.38 -6.19 -27.13
CA VAL A 337 13.20 -7.19 -28.19
C VAL A 337 12.73 -8.49 -27.54
N GLY A 338 11.68 -9.10 -28.11
CA GLY A 338 11.15 -10.38 -27.63
C GLY A 338 12.08 -11.56 -27.97
N ASP A 339 11.80 -12.70 -27.35
CA ASP A 339 12.51 -13.95 -27.59
C ASP A 339 11.55 -14.98 -28.23
N PRO A 340 11.96 -15.69 -29.30
CA PRO A 340 11.08 -16.62 -30.01
C PRO A 340 10.48 -17.73 -29.13
N PHE A 341 11.19 -18.18 -28.10
CA PHE A 341 10.68 -19.21 -27.19
C PHE A 341 9.53 -18.67 -26.34
N TRP A 342 9.71 -17.50 -25.71
CA TRP A 342 8.66 -16.88 -24.91
C TRP A 342 7.47 -16.40 -25.75
N ASP A 343 7.73 -15.87 -26.95
CA ASP A 343 6.66 -15.50 -27.89
C ASP A 343 5.83 -16.72 -28.30
N SER A 344 6.48 -17.84 -28.63
CA SER A 344 5.78 -19.09 -28.97
C SER A 344 4.98 -19.63 -27.79
N LEU A 345 5.53 -19.58 -26.56
CA LEU A 345 4.84 -20.07 -25.37
C LEU A 345 3.59 -19.23 -25.07
N ARG A 346 3.70 -17.89 -25.11
CA ARG A 346 2.57 -16.97 -24.99
C ARG A 346 1.51 -17.27 -26.04
N ASP A 347 1.92 -17.40 -27.30
CA ASP A 347 0.99 -17.61 -28.42
C ASP A 347 0.23 -18.93 -28.30
N GLN A 348 0.87 -19.99 -27.81
CA GLN A 348 0.25 -21.30 -27.59
C GLN A 348 -0.70 -21.33 -26.38
N ILE A 349 -0.36 -20.65 -25.28
CA ILE A 349 -1.14 -20.72 -24.03
C ILE A 349 -2.25 -19.67 -23.98
N LEU A 350 -1.93 -18.43 -24.37
CA LEU A 350 -2.79 -17.25 -24.20
C LEU A 350 -3.34 -16.73 -25.53
N GLY A 351 -2.86 -17.25 -26.66
CA GLY A 351 -3.16 -16.73 -27.99
C GLY A 351 -2.16 -15.66 -28.43
N LYS A 352 -2.15 -15.38 -29.74
CA LYS A 352 -1.22 -14.41 -30.34
C LYS A 352 -1.76 -12.97 -30.20
N PRO A 353 -0.95 -12.00 -29.69
CA PRO A 353 -1.34 -10.59 -29.67
C PRO A 353 -1.61 -10.08 -31.09
N SER A 354 -2.61 -9.21 -31.23
CA SER A 354 -2.88 -8.52 -32.49
C SER A 354 -1.69 -7.65 -32.98
N GLU A 355 -1.61 -7.38 -34.28
CA GLU A 355 -0.57 -6.46 -34.77
C GLU A 355 -0.84 -5.03 -34.33
N GLU A 356 -2.11 -4.67 -34.13
CA GLU A 356 -2.52 -3.37 -33.58
C GLU A 356 -1.99 -3.16 -32.16
N ILE A 357 -2.13 -4.15 -31.25
CA ILE A 357 -1.63 -4.01 -29.88
C ILE A 357 -0.10 -3.99 -29.85
N LYS A 358 0.56 -4.80 -30.70
CA LYS A 358 2.03 -4.82 -30.81
C LYS A 358 2.57 -3.48 -31.29
N GLU A 359 1.98 -2.89 -32.33
CA GLU A 359 2.40 -1.58 -32.85
C GLU A 359 2.16 -0.48 -31.83
N CYS A 360 0.98 -0.46 -31.21
CA CYS A 360 0.63 0.55 -30.19
C CYS A 360 1.61 0.53 -29.01
N HIS A 361 2.09 -0.65 -28.62
CA HIS A 361 2.98 -0.81 -27.47
C HIS A 361 4.46 -0.56 -27.73
N LYS A 362 4.91 -0.46 -28.98
CA LYS A 362 6.34 -0.31 -29.28
C LYS A 362 6.99 0.81 -28.45
N PRO A 363 8.22 0.60 -27.95
CA PRO A 363 9.11 -0.54 -28.19
C PRO A 363 8.91 -1.72 -27.22
N LYS A 364 7.82 -1.78 -26.43
CA LYS A 364 7.57 -2.86 -25.47
C LYS A 364 7.37 -4.21 -26.19
N PRO A 365 8.22 -5.23 -25.93
CA PRO A 365 7.91 -6.59 -26.33
C PRO A 365 6.84 -7.15 -25.38
N ILE A 366 5.66 -7.48 -25.90
CA ILE A 366 4.52 -7.91 -25.09
C ILE A 366 4.74 -9.33 -24.57
N LEU A 367 4.75 -9.51 -23.25
CA LEU A 367 4.71 -10.84 -22.62
C LEU A 367 3.27 -11.30 -22.39
N LEU A 368 2.41 -10.39 -21.89
CA LEU A 368 0.99 -10.68 -21.60
C LEU A 368 0.11 -9.59 -22.25
N HIS A 369 -0.69 -9.96 -23.25
CA HIS A 369 -1.62 -9.06 -23.95
C HIS A 369 -2.97 -8.96 -23.23
N THR A 370 -2.93 -8.58 -21.95
CA THR A 370 -4.07 -8.67 -21.02
C THR A 370 -5.38 -8.03 -21.48
N GLY A 371 -5.36 -7.02 -22.35
CA GLY A 371 -6.55 -6.38 -22.92
C GLY A 371 -7.24 -7.19 -24.01
N GLU A 372 -6.64 -8.30 -24.45
CA GLU A 372 -7.22 -9.27 -25.39
C GLU A 372 -7.57 -10.60 -24.69
N LEU A 373 -7.30 -10.69 -23.38
CA LEU A 373 -7.59 -11.84 -22.53
C LEU A 373 -8.79 -11.57 -21.63
N THR A 374 -9.90 -12.29 -21.87
CA THR A 374 -11.19 -12.04 -21.19
C THR A 374 -11.75 -13.23 -20.43
N LYS A 375 -10.97 -14.33 -20.31
CA LYS A 375 -11.39 -15.56 -19.63
C LYS A 375 -10.58 -15.80 -18.35
N PRO A 376 -11.23 -16.18 -17.23
CA PRO A 376 -12.68 -16.23 -17.03
C PRO A 376 -13.34 -14.84 -17.03
N HIS A 377 -12.58 -13.80 -16.69
CA HIS A 377 -12.93 -12.38 -16.74
C HIS A 377 -11.80 -11.59 -17.40
N PRO A 378 -12.02 -10.32 -17.79
CA PRO A 378 -10.94 -9.42 -18.20
C PRO A 378 -9.71 -9.51 -17.30
N TRP A 379 -8.52 -9.57 -17.91
CA TRP A 379 -7.27 -9.74 -17.17
C TRP A 379 -6.79 -8.44 -16.53
N HIS A 380 -7.04 -7.31 -17.18
CA HIS A 380 -6.79 -5.97 -16.65
C HIS A 380 -7.99 -5.04 -16.84
N PRO A 381 -8.07 -3.93 -16.07
CA PRO A 381 -9.11 -2.93 -16.23
C PRO A 381 -8.94 -2.13 -17.53
N ASP A 382 -10.05 -1.98 -18.26
CA ASP A 382 -10.16 -1.01 -19.36
C ASP A 382 -10.63 0.35 -18.84
N ILE A 383 -11.63 0.32 -17.96
CA ILE A 383 -12.20 1.50 -17.32
C ILE A 383 -11.35 1.87 -16.10
N VAL A 384 -11.08 3.14 -15.87
CA VAL A 384 -10.21 3.62 -14.79
C VAL A 384 -10.83 4.86 -14.13
N ASP A 385 -10.73 4.98 -12.80
CA ASP A 385 -11.08 6.20 -12.08
C ASP A 385 -9.98 7.26 -12.23
N VAL A 386 -10.37 8.49 -12.62
CA VAL A 386 -9.55 9.70 -12.42
C VAL A 386 -10.30 10.68 -11.53
N GLN A 387 -9.61 11.26 -10.55
CA GLN A 387 -10.27 12.08 -9.53
C GLN A 387 -9.33 13.12 -8.93
N ILE A 388 -9.84 14.33 -8.72
CA ILE A 388 -9.19 15.38 -7.93
C ILE A 388 -10.12 15.79 -6.80
N ILE A 389 -9.57 15.93 -5.60
CA ILE A 389 -10.21 16.61 -4.47
C ILE A 389 -9.39 17.85 -4.12
N THR A 390 -10.05 18.99 -3.92
CA THR A 390 -9.39 20.22 -3.44
C THR A 390 -9.87 20.58 -2.03
N ILE A 391 -8.91 20.90 -1.17
CA ILE A 391 -9.12 21.45 0.17
C ILE A 391 -8.49 22.83 0.16
N GLY A 392 -9.29 23.87 -0.14
CA GLY A 392 -8.77 25.22 -0.29
C GLY A 392 -7.69 25.30 -1.37
N SER A 393 -6.47 25.67 -0.97
CA SER A 393 -5.30 25.79 -1.84
C SER A 393 -4.52 24.48 -2.07
N LEU A 394 -4.97 23.34 -1.53
CA LEU A 394 -4.38 22.02 -1.75
C LEU A 394 -5.24 21.20 -2.71
N ALA A 395 -4.63 20.57 -3.71
CA ALA A 395 -5.28 19.60 -4.59
C ALA A 395 -4.63 18.22 -4.45
N ILE A 396 -5.45 17.21 -4.16
CA ILE A 396 -5.07 15.81 -4.08
C ILE A 396 -5.48 15.13 -5.38
N THR A 397 -4.48 14.67 -6.15
CA THR A 397 -4.70 13.92 -7.40
C THR A 397 -4.67 12.43 -7.11
N ALA A 398 -5.79 11.75 -7.33
CA ALA A 398 -5.96 10.32 -7.02
C ALA A 398 -5.48 9.46 -8.19
N ILE A 399 -4.24 8.99 -8.11
CA ILE A 399 -3.56 8.30 -9.21
C ILE A 399 -3.80 6.78 -9.13
N PRO A 400 -4.41 6.13 -10.13
CA PRO A 400 -4.79 4.71 -10.11
C PRO A 400 -3.63 3.73 -10.34
N GLY A 401 -2.44 4.02 -9.83
CA GLY A 401 -1.25 3.21 -10.04
C GLY A 401 0.00 3.86 -9.45
N GLU A 402 1.15 3.46 -9.98
CA GLU A 402 2.48 3.83 -9.50
C GLU A 402 3.17 4.75 -10.50
N PHE A 403 3.00 6.06 -10.31
CA PHE A 403 3.75 7.05 -11.08
C PHE A 403 5.23 7.01 -10.69
N THR A 404 6.12 7.02 -11.68
CA THR A 404 7.54 7.30 -11.45
C THR A 404 7.77 8.74 -10.97
N THR A 405 8.99 9.03 -10.53
CA THR A 405 9.42 10.35 -10.07
C THR A 405 9.09 11.44 -11.09
N MET A 406 9.54 11.31 -12.34
CA MET A 406 9.30 12.34 -13.35
C MET A 406 7.85 12.38 -13.82
N SER A 407 7.15 11.24 -13.88
CA SER A 407 5.71 11.20 -14.14
C SER A 407 4.93 12.05 -13.13
N GLY A 408 5.23 11.91 -11.84
CA GLY A 408 4.60 12.69 -10.77
C GLY A 408 4.92 14.18 -10.88
N ARG A 409 6.17 14.55 -11.18
CA ARG A 409 6.58 15.95 -11.39
C ARG A 409 5.80 16.60 -12.53
N ARG A 410 5.77 15.96 -13.70
CA ARG A 410 5.06 16.48 -14.89
C ARG A 410 3.58 16.68 -14.62
N LEU A 411 2.91 15.72 -13.97
CA LEU A 411 1.49 15.86 -13.64
C LEU A 411 1.23 16.97 -12.63
N ARG A 412 2.03 17.06 -11.54
CA ARG A 412 1.89 18.13 -10.54
C ARG A 412 1.99 19.52 -11.18
N GLU A 413 3.01 19.75 -11.98
CA GLU A 413 3.21 21.05 -12.65
C GLU A 413 2.11 21.36 -13.66
N ALA A 414 1.69 20.36 -14.44
CA ALA A 414 0.66 20.53 -15.45
C ALA A 414 -0.72 20.84 -14.85
N VAL A 415 -1.07 20.20 -13.74
CA VAL A 415 -2.31 20.45 -12.99
C VAL A 415 -2.25 21.80 -12.27
N GLN A 416 -1.11 22.14 -11.65
CA GLN A 416 -0.91 23.45 -11.01
C GLN A 416 -1.08 24.58 -12.02
N THR A 417 -0.47 24.44 -13.21
CA THR A 417 -0.58 25.41 -14.30
C THR A 417 -2.03 25.55 -14.78
N GLU A 418 -2.78 24.45 -14.84
CA GLU A 418 -4.18 24.49 -15.27
C GLU A 418 -5.07 25.25 -14.28
N PHE A 419 -4.90 25.00 -12.97
CA PHE A 419 -5.56 25.78 -11.93
C PHE A 419 -5.22 27.27 -12.02
N ALA A 420 -3.92 27.59 -12.15
CA ALA A 420 -3.45 28.97 -12.29
C ALA A 420 -4.04 29.67 -13.52
N THR A 421 -4.10 28.97 -14.67
CA THR A 421 -4.72 29.49 -15.90
C THR A 421 -6.18 29.87 -15.70
N HIS A 422 -6.88 29.18 -14.82
CA HIS A 422 -8.30 29.38 -14.53
C HIS A 422 -8.58 30.10 -13.19
N GLY A 423 -7.61 30.85 -12.67
CA GLY A 423 -7.82 31.78 -11.55
C GLY A 423 -7.55 31.20 -10.15
N MET A 424 -7.26 29.91 -10.02
CA MET A 424 -6.84 29.28 -8.76
C MET A 424 -5.31 29.29 -8.67
N GLN A 425 -4.76 30.42 -8.24
CA GLN A 425 -3.30 30.61 -8.13
C GLN A 425 -2.69 29.84 -6.95
N ASN A 426 -1.40 29.52 -7.04
CA ASN A 426 -0.59 28.95 -5.95
C ASN A 426 -1.15 27.66 -5.35
N MET A 427 -1.88 26.87 -6.14
CA MET A 427 -2.33 25.54 -5.72
C MET A 427 -1.13 24.65 -5.43
N THR A 428 -1.15 23.98 -4.27
CA THR A 428 -0.22 22.89 -3.98
C THR A 428 -0.83 21.59 -4.49
N ILE A 429 -0.12 20.87 -5.36
CA ILE A 429 -0.60 19.62 -5.92
C ILE A 429 0.17 18.46 -5.27
N VAL A 430 -0.57 17.55 -4.64
CA VAL A 430 -0.01 16.28 -4.13
C VAL A 430 -0.48 15.13 -5.01
N ILE A 431 0.46 14.22 -5.28
CA ILE A 431 0.15 12.92 -5.87
C ILE A 431 -0.29 12.00 -4.73
N SER A 432 -1.49 11.41 -4.83
CA SER A 432 -1.88 10.29 -4.00
C SER A 432 -1.81 9.03 -4.84
N GLY A 433 -0.80 8.21 -4.55
CA GLY A 433 -0.51 6.99 -5.29
C GLY A 433 -1.57 5.91 -5.11
N LEU A 434 -1.55 4.99 -6.07
CA LEU A 434 -2.35 3.79 -6.12
C LEU A 434 -3.87 4.00 -6.16
N CYS A 435 -4.52 5.14 -5.94
CA CYS A 435 -5.96 5.33 -5.66
C CYS A 435 -7.02 4.58 -6.50
N ASN A 436 -8.11 4.17 -5.83
CA ASN A 436 -9.37 3.68 -6.40
C ASN A 436 -9.34 2.35 -7.18
N VAL A 437 -8.54 2.25 -8.25
CA VAL A 437 -8.31 1.03 -9.05
C VAL A 437 -6.81 0.91 -9.35
N TYR A 438 -6.23 -0.28 -9.35
CA TYR A 438 -4.81 -0.49 -9.64
C TYR A 438 -4.56 -0.83 -11.11
N THR A 439 -3.69 -0.05 -11.76
CA THR A 439 -3.32 -0.20 -13.18
C THR A 439 -1.81 -0.31 -13.40
N HIS A 440 -1.08 -0.85 -12.42
CA HIS A 440 0.38 -0.95 -12.45
C HIS A 440 1.07 0.42 -12.50
N TYR A 441 2.10 0.55 -13.35
CA TYR A 441 3.05 1.65 -13.34
C TYR A 441 2.72 2.68 -14.41
N ILE A 442 3.24 3.89 -14.22
CA ILE A 442 3.15 4.97 -15.20
C ILE A 442 4.50 5.66 -15.28
N THR A 443 5.20 5.39 -16.37
CA THR A 443 6.47 6.06 -16.73
C THR A 443 6.23 7.24 -17.66
N THR A 444 7.23 8.12 -17.78
CA THR A 444 7.28 9.08 -18.88
C THR A 444 7.41 8.36 -20.21
N PHE A 445 7.19 9.08 -21.32
CA PHE A 445 7.39 8.52 -22.66
C PHE A 445 8.85 8.09 -22.85
N GLU A 446 9.78 8.88 -22.31
CA GLU A 446 11.23 8.67 -22.40
C GLU A 446 11.68 7.47 -21.56
N GLU A 447 11.22 7.39 -20.30
CA GLU A 447 11.44 6.23 -19.43
C GLU A 447 10.82 4.96 -20.03
N TYR A 448 9.67 5.06 -20.70
CA TYR A 448 9.01 3.93 -21.36
C TYR A 448 9.91 3.28 -22.42
N GLN A 449 10.73 4.08 -23.13
CA GLN A 449 11.59 3.55 -24.19
C GLN A 449 12.64 2.58 -23.65
N ALA A 450 13.09 2.77 -22.41
CA ALA A 450 14.12 1.94 -21.79
C ALA A 450 13.60 0.54 -21.42
N GLN A 451 12.29 0.32 -21.30
CA GLN A 451 11.67 -0.97 -20.97
C GLN A 451 12.29 -1.67 -19.74
N ARG A 452 12.62 -0.91 -18.70
CA ARG A 452 12.79 -1.45 -17.33
C ARG A 452 11.44 -1.90 -16.75
N TYR A 453 11.43 -2.44 -15.52
CA TYR A 453 10.23 -3.03 -14.93
C TYR A 453 9.01 -2.08 -14.95
N GLU A 454 9.19 -0.82 -14.56
CA GLU A 454 8.11 0.17 -14.52
C GLU A 454 7.54 0.46 -15.92
N ALA A 455 8.43 0.55 -16.92
CA ALA A 455 8.08 0.81 -18.31
C ALA A 455 7.36 -0.39 -18.94
N ALA A 456 7.83 -1.61 -18.67
CA ALA A 456 7.16 -2.84 -19.09
C ALA A 456 5.79 -3.00 -18.41
N SER A 457 5.64 -2.45 -17.21
CA SER A 457 4.40 -2.45 -16.43
C SER A 457 3.51 -1.22 -16.68
N THR A 458 3.88 -0.34 -17.62
CA THR A 458 3.01 0.77 -18.05
C THR A 458 1.99 0.27 -19.07
N ILE A 459 0.84 -0.19 -18.56
CA ILE A 459 -0.02 -1.12 -19.31
C ILE A 459 -0.76 -0.50 -20.49
N TYR A 460 -1.02 0.81 -20.54
CA TYR A 460 -1.75 1.46 -21.64
C TYR A 460 -0.84 2.06 -22.72
N GLY A 461 0.43 1.65 -22.74
CA GLY A 461 1.40 2.03 -23.79
C GLY A 461 2.20 3.30 -23.49
N PRO A 462 3.01 3.76 -24.46
CA PRO A 462 3.99 4.85 -24.26
C PRO A 462 3.36 6.21 -23.90
N HIS A 463 2.08 6.42 -24.24
CA HIS A 463 1.38 7.68 -24.00
C HIS A 463 0.47 7.65 -22.76
N THR A 464 0.63 6.66 -21.89
CA THR A 464 -0.15 6.53 -20.64
C THR A 464 -0.05 7.78 -19.77
N LEU A 465 1.17 8.29 -19.52
CA LEU A 465 1.36 9.50 -18.72
C LEU A 465 0.69 10.73 -19.38
N SER A 466 0.91 10.93 -20.67
CA SER A 466 0.33 12.07 -21.39
C SER A 466 -1.20 12.05 -21.37
N ALA A 467 -1.81 10.86 -21.46
CA ALA A 467 -3.24 10.67 -21.27
C ALA A 467 -3.68 11.11 -19.86
N TYR A 468 -3.01 10.65 -18.81
CA TYR A 468 -3.32 11.09 -17.44
C TYR A 468 -3.15 12.60 -17.26
N ILE A 469 -2.07 13.20 -17.76
CA ILE A 469 -1.89 14.66 -17.69
C ILE A 469 -3.07 15.39 -18.36
N GLN A 470 -3.48 14.96 -19.55
CA GLN A 470 -4.63 15.54 -20.26
C GLN A 470 -5.94 15.41 -19.45
N LEU A 471 -6.21 14.22 -18.90
CA LEU A 471 -7.42 13.94 -18.13
C LEU A 471 -7.47 14.76 -16.82
N PHE A 472 -6.37 14.80 -16.07
CA PHE A 472 -6.29 15.53 -14.81
C PHE A 472 -6.31 17.05 -15.01
N ARG A 473 -5.76 17.57 -16.12
CA ARG A 473 -5.98 18.98 -16.52
C ARG A 473 -7.46 19.25 -16.80
N GLY A 474 -8.15 18.34 -17.50
CA GLY A 474 -9.60 18.43 -17.70
C GLY A 474 -10.39 18.53 -16.39
N LEU A 475 -10.05 17.70 -15.39
CA LEU A 475 -10.65 17.76 -14.06
C LEU A 475 -10.32 19.07 -13.33
N ALA A 476 -9.06 19.51 -13.35
CA ALA A 476 -8.61 20.74 -12.70
C ALA A 476 -9.32 21.98 -13.28
N LYS A 477 -9.43 22.04 -14.60
CA LYS A 477 -10.20 23.07 -15.31
C LYS A 477 -11.67 23.06 -14.91
N ALA A 478 -12.29 21.89 -14.85
CA ALA A 478 -13.70 21.76 -14.46
C ALA A 478 -13.95 22.23 -13.03
N ILE A 479 -13.03 21.95 -12.09
CA ILE A 479 -13.08 22.48 -10.73
C ILE A 479 -12.92 24.00 -10.74
N ALA A 480 -11.87 24.52 -11.40
CA ALA A 480 -11.55 25.95 -11.38
C ALA A 480 -12.62 26.83 -12.04
N THR A 481 -13.35 26.28 -13.01
CA THR A 481 -14.42 26.98 -13.74
C THR A 481 -15.83 26.66 -13.24
N ASP A 482 -15.95 25.89 -12.15
CA ASP A 482 -17.22 25.42 -11.60
C ASP A 482 -18.13 24.71 -12.64
N THR A 483 -17.51 23.88 -13.48
CA THR A 483 -18.19 23.12 -14.55
C THR A 483 -18.08 21.60 -14.35
N VAL A 484 -17.82 21.13 -13.12
CA VAL A 484 -17.73 19.69 -12.81
C VAL A 484 -18.97 18.92 -13.25
N ALA A 485 -20.17 19.50 -13.13
CA ALA A 485 -21.42 18.89 -13.58
C ALA A 485 -21.47 18.66 -15.11
N ASN A 486 -20.65 19.37 -15.89
CA ASN A 486 -20.55 19.21 -17.35
C ASN A 486 -19.58 18.09 -17.75
N LEU A 487 -18.79 17.54 -16.82
CA LEU A 487 -17.95 16.39 -17.11
C LEU A 487 -18.83 15.18 -17.43
N SER A 488 -18.49 14.49 -18.52
CA SER A 488 -19.14 13.21 -18.80
C SER A 488 -18.83 12.24 -17.66
N ARG A 489 -19.84 11.54 -17.14
CA ARG A 489 -19.65 10.48 -16.13
C ARG A 489 -18.64 9.41 -16.57
N GLY A 490 -18.61 9.15 -17.87
CA GLY A 490 -17.82 8.08 -18.47
C GLY A 490 -18.49 6.69 -18.36
N PRO A 491 -17.87 5.66 -18.95
CA PRO A 491 -18.38 4.30 -18.91
C PRO A 491 -18.34 3.73 -17.50
N GLU A 492 -19.40 3.06 -17.07
CA GLU A 492 -19.44 2.41 -15.77
C GLU A 492 -18.56 1.14 -15.78
N PRO A 493 -17.68 0.96 -14.78
CA PRO A 493 -16.82 -0.21 -14.69
C PRO A 493 -17.61 -1.50 -14.39
N PRO A 494 -17.10 -2.67 -14.83
CA PRO A 494 -17.79 -3.95 -14.60
C PRO A 494 -17.60 -4.49 -13.18
N PHE A 495 -18.57 -5.29 -12.73
CA PHE A 495 -18.55 -6.05 -11.47
C PHE A 495 -18.69 -7.56 -11.77
N PHE A 496 -17.71 -8.37 -11.36
CA PHE A 496 -17.68 -9.80 -11.67
C PHE A 496 -18.28 -10.65 -10.52
N LYS A 497 -19.28 -11.49 -10.81
CA LYS A 497 -20.02 -12.26 -9.78
C LYS A 497 -19.43 -13.64 -9.45
N GLN A 498 -18.53 -14.16 -10.27
CA GLN A 498 -18.02 -15.54 -10.19
C GLN A 498 -16.49 -15.55 -10.26
N LEU A 499 -15.85 -15.14 -9.17
CA LEU A 499 -14.39 -15.17 -9.06
C LEU A 499 -13.89 -16.58 -8.74
N ILE A 500 -12.68 -16.90 -9.19
CA ILE A 500 -12.01 -18.16 -8.84
C ILE A 500 -11.77 -18.14 -7.33
N ALA A 501 -12.37 -19.09 -6.61
CA ALA A 501 -12.20 -19.21 -5.16
C ALA A 501 -10.77 -19.65 -4.81
N SER A 502 -10.27 -19.21 -3.67
CA SER A 502 -8.99 -19.68 -3.12
C SER A 502 -9.00 -21.21 -2.93
N LEU A 503 -7.90 -21.86 -3.31
CA LEU A 503 -7.71 -23.32 -3.15
C LEU A 503 -7.32 -23.74 -1.73
N ILE A 504 -7.19 -22.80 -0.78
CA ILE A 504 -6.74 -23.09 0.58
C ILE A 504 -7.86 -23.80 1.38
N PRO A 505 -7.70 -25.09 1.76
CA PRO A 505 -8.78 -25.85 2.38
C PRO A 505 -9.06 -25.41 3.83
N ASN A 506 -10.32 -25.52 4.25
CA ASN A 506 -10.72 -25.37 5.65
C ASN A 506 -10.58 -26.70 6.40
N ILE A 507 -9.52 -26.81 7.21
CA ILE A 507 -9.18 -28.01 7.97
C ILE A 507 -9.70 -27.86 9.41
N VAL A 508 -10.13 -28.96 10.04
CA VAL A 508 -10.47 -29.01 11.46
C VAL A 508 -9.19 -28.94 12.29
N ASP A 509 -9.12 -28.01 13.24
CA ASP A 509 -7.97 -27.87 14.12
C ASP A 509 -7.97 -28.99 15.18
N ARG A 510 -6.79 -29.46 15.58
CA ARG A 510 -6.61 -30.49 16.62
C ARG A 510 -5.54 -30.08 17.63
N ALA A 511 -5.83 -30.28 18.90
CA ALA A 511 -4.84 -30.24 19.96
C ALA A 511 -4.18 -31.63 20.12
N PRO A 512 -2.91 -31.70 20.56
CA PRO A 512 -2.26 -32.98 20.88
C PRO A 512 -3.03 -33.77 21.95
N ILE A 513 -2.85 -35.10 21.97
CA ILE A 513 -3.49 -35.97 22.96
C ILE A 513 -3.09 -35.52 24.38
N GLY A 514 -4.09 -35.30 25.25
CA GLY A 514 -3.88 -34.85 26.62
C GLY A 514 -3.60 -33.36 26.77
N LYS A 515 -3.66 -32.57 25.68
CA LYS A 515 -3.56 -31.11 25.69
C LYS A 515 -4.83 -30.45 25.14
N THR A 516 -5.00 -29.18 25.45
CA THR A 516 -6.04 -28.31 24.86
C THR A 516 -5.44 -27.16 24.06
N PHE A 517 -6.27 -26.45 23.29
CA PHE A 517 -5.84 -25.26 22.56
C PHE A 517 -5.39 -24.18 23.55
N GLY A 518 -4.20 -23.62 23.29
CA GLY A 518 -3.57 -22.64 24.16
C GLY A 518 -2.71 -23.21 25.29
N ASP A 519 -2.63 -24.54 25.46
CA ASP A 519 -1.65 -25.12 26.38
C ASP A 519 -0.23 -24.71 25.99
N VAL A 520 0.60 -24.33 26.98
CA VAL A 520 2.01 -23.99 26.75
C VAL A 520 2.79 -25.26 26.36
N LEU A 521 3.52 -25.17 25.26
CA LEU A 521 4.46 -26.18 24.76
C LEU A 521 5.90 -25.83 25.15
N GLN A 522 6.26 -24.56 25.04
CA GLN A 522 7.56 -24.02 25.43
C GLN A 522 7.33 -22.78 26.30
N PRO A 523 7.65 -22.83 27.60
CA PRO A 523 7.50 -21.67 28.48
C PRO A 523 8.60 -20.64 28.26
N ALA A 524 8.35 -19.41 28.70
CA ALA A 524 9.39 -18.39 28.81
C ALA A 524 10.43 -18.78 29.86
N LYS A 525 11.67 -18.29 29.72
CA LYS A 525 12.67 -18.33 30.79
C LYS A 525 12.16 -17.53 32.02
N PRO A 526 12.60 -17.85 33.24
CA PRO A 526 12.20 -17.11 34.43
C PRO A 526 12.62 -15.64 34.44
N THR A 527 13.75 -15.32 33.79
CA THR A 527 14.31 -13.96 33.77
C THR A 527 14.90 -13.66 32.40
N TYR A 528 14.76 -12.41 31.95
CA TYR A 528 15.36 -11.85 30.76
C TYR A 528 15.99 -10.49 31.05
N ARG A 529 16.98 -10.12 30.24
CA ARG A 529 17.52 -8.77 30.17
C ARG A 529 16.80 -7.97 29.08
N VAL A 530 16.78 -6.65 29.21
CA VAL A 530 16.44 -5.77 28.08
C VAL A 530 17.35 -6.06 26.88
N GLY A 531 16.81 -5.96 25.66
CA GLY A 531 17.47 -6.36 24.42
C GLY A 531 17.34 -7.85 24.08
N GLU A 532 16.96 -8.71 25.04
CA GLU A 532 16.69 -10.13 24.76
C GLU A 532 15.28 -10.36 24.18
N VAL A 533 15.04 -11.58 23.70
CA VAL A 533 13.75 -12.00 23.15
C VAL A 533 13.10 -13.02 24.08
N ALA A 534 11.94 -12.66 24.64
CA ALA A 534 11.10 -13.60 25.36
C ALA A 534 10.21 -14.36 24.37
N GLU A 535 10.33 -15.69 24.37
CA GLU A 535 9.59 -16.57 23.46
C GLU A 535 8.71 -17.55 24.24
N VAL A 536 7.46 -17.70 23.80
CA VAL A 536 6.51 -18.70 24.32
C VAL A 536 5.81 -19.37 23.15
N THR A 537 5.76 -20.70 23.17
CA THR A 537 5.03 -21.49 22.17
C THR A 537 3.83 -22.17 22.81
N PHE A 538 2.67 -22.05 22.17
CA PHE A 538 1.39 -22.61 22.58
C PHE A 538 0.88 -23.63 21.55
N VAL A 539 0.00 -24.53 21.98
CA VAL A 539 -0.86 -25.30 21.07
C VAL A 539 -1.76 -24.30 20.33
N GLY A 540 -1.58 -24.16 19.03
CA GLY A 540 -2.27 -23.20 18.20
C GLY A 540 -3.47 -23.78 17.45
N ALA A 541 -4.28 -22.89 16.90
CA ALA A 541 -5.25 -23.18 15.84
C ALA A 541 -5.01 -22.22 14.66
N ASN A 542 -5.59 -22.51 13.49
CA ASN A 542 -5.38 -21.69 12.31
C ASN A 542 -5.86 -20.23 12.50
N PRO A 543 -4.99 -19.20 12.35
CA PRO A 543 -5.35 -17.78 12.57
C PRO A 543 -6.49 -17.29 11.68
N LYS A 544 -6.71 -17.93 10.51
CA LYS A 544 -7.80 -17.59 9.60
C LYS A 544 -9.19 -17.75 10.20
N ASN A 545 -9.32 -18.52 11.29
CA ASN A 545 -10.57 -18.68 12.01
C ASN A 545 -10.92 -17.41 12.79
N SER A 546 -9.92 -16.70 13.34
CA SER A 546 -10.13 -15.42 14.02
C SER A 546 -10.60 -14.33 13.04
N ALA A 547 -10.20 -14.39 11.77
CA ALA A 547 -10.64 -13.44 10.75
C ALA A 547 -12.15 -13.53 10.42
N GLU A 548 -12.79 -14.68 10.64
CA GLU A 548 -14.25 -14.79 10.54
C GLU A 548 -14.97 -14.12 11.72
N ASN A 549 -14.28 -13.91 12.83
CA ASN A 549 -14.82 -13.27 14.02
C ASN A 549 -14.40 -11.79 14.09
N GLN A 550 -15.30 -10.91 13.67
CA GLN A 550 -15.09 -9.45 13.61
C GLN A 550 -14.86 -8.77 14.98
N THR A 551 -14.91 -9.50 16.09
CA THR A 551 -14.66 -8.97 17.44
C THR A 551 -13.23 -9.20 17.94
N HIS A 552 -12.44 -10.04 17.25
CA HIS A 552 -11.06 -10.33 17.65
C HIS A 552 -10.14 -9.14 17.35
N GLN A 553 -9.47 -8.62 18.38
CA GLN A 553 -8.65 -7.41 18.28
C GLN A 553 -7.15 -7.68 18.22
N THR A 554 -6.68 -8.74 18.90
CA THR A 554 -5.26 -9.09 18.98
C THR A 554 -5.09 -10.59 19.19
N PHE A 555 -4.08 -11.18 18.55
CA PHE A 555 -3.67 -12.57 18.82
C PHE A 555 -2.86 -12.70 20.10
N LEU A 556 -2.24 -11.62 20.59
CA LEU A 556 -1.37 -11.67 21.78
C LEU A 556 -1.48 -10.43 22.66
N THR A 557 -1.14 -10.57 23.94
CA THR A 557 -0.78 -9.43 24.80
C THR A 557 0.49 -9.73 25.58
N VAL A 558 1.31 -8.70 25.79
CA VAL A 558 2.33 -8.69 26.83
C VAL A 558 1.77 -7.85 27.97
N GLU A 559 1.75 -8.41 29.17
CA GLU A 559 1.17 -7.77 30.35
C GLU A 559 2.21 -7.63 31.44
N LYS A 560 2.29 -6.44 32.05
CA LYS A 560 3.14 -6.13 33.21
C LYS A 560 2.30 -6.19 34.48
N TYR A 561 2.82 -6.80 35.53
CA TYR A 561 2.18 -6.80 36.84
C TYR A 561 2.48 -5.51 37.59
N GLU A 562 1.43 -4.85 38.07
CA GLU A 562 1.51 -3.66 38.91
C GLU A 562 1.22 -4.03 40.37
N ALA A 563 2.28 -4.16 41.17
CA ALA A 563 2.18 -4.63 42.55
C ALA A 563 1.33 -3.72 43.46
N ALA A 564 1.32 -2.40 43.18
CA ALA A 564 0.57 -1.43 43.97
C ALA A 564 -0.96 -1.62 43.88
N SER A 565 -1.46 -2.07 42.74
CA SER A 565 -2.89 -2.30 42.46
C SER A 565 -3.26 -3.77 42.31
N ALA A 566 -2.27 -4.68 42.34
CA ALA A 566 -2.41 -6.11 42.12
C ALA A 566 -3.09 -6.47 40.78
N ILE A 567 -2.88 -5.66 39.74
CA ILE A 567 -3.46 -5.86 38.40
C ILE A 567 -2.38 -6.19 37.35
N TRP A 568 -2.79 -6.88 36.30
CA TRP A 568 -2.01 -7.04 35.07
C TRP A 568 -2.41 -5.97 34.08
N GLN A 569 -1.47 -5.11 33.71
CA GLN A 569 -1.65 -4.05 32.73
C GLN A 569 -1.07 -4.50 31.39
N ILE A 570 -1.87 -4.39 30.31
CA ILE A 570 -1.39 -4.65 28.96
C ILE A 570 -0.42 -3.54 28.56
N VAL A 571 0.77 -3.92 28.11
CA VAL A 571 1.81 -3.00 27.62
C VAL A 571 2.09 -3.15 26.13
N HIS A 572 1.86 -4.35 25.58
CA HIS A 572 1.96 -4.61 24.14
C HIS A 572 0.83 -5.53 23.66
N ASN A 573 0.48 -5.41 22.38
CA ASN A 573 -0.45 -6.24 21.61
C ASN A 573 0.21 -6.64 20.28
N ASP A 574 -0.46 -7.40 19.42
CA ASP A 574 0.11 -7.83 18.12
C ASP A 574 0.36 -6.69 17.11
N ALA A 575 -0.16 -5.49 17.37
CA ALA A 575 0.15 -4.26 16.61
C ALA A 575 1.43 -3.56 17.13
N SER A 576 2.00 -4.02 18.23
CA SER A 576 3.27 -3.51 18.76
C SER A 576 4.43 -4.10 17.97
N TRP A 577 5.30 -3.26 17.42
CA TRP A 577 6.46 -3.68 16.60
C TRP A 577 7.50 -4.50 17.38
N GLU A 578 7.44 -4.44 18.72
CA GLU A 578 8.24 -5.24 19.63
C GLU A 578 7.75 -6.71 19.71
N THR A 579 6.55 -7.01 19.22
CA THR A 579 5.96 -8.35 19.31
C THR A 579 5.82 -9.02 17.95
N ARG A 580 5.88 -10.35 17.93
CA ARG A 580 5.71 -11.16 16.72
C ARG A 580 4.87 -12.38 17.02
N PHE A 581 3.96 -12.70 16.10
CA PHE A 581 3.11 -13.88 16.15
C PHE A 581 3.42 -14.79 14.96
N TYR A 582 4.02 -15.94 15.23
CA TYR A 582 4.30 -16.97 14.24
C TYR A 582 3.31 -18.11 14.39
N TRP A 583 2.76 -18.57 13.26
CA TRP A 583 1.93 -19.75 13.21
C TRP A 583 2.58 -20.82 12.34
N HIS A 584 2.76 -22.01 12.91
CA HIS A 584 3.37 -23.14 12.22
C HIS A 584 2.37 -24.28 12.09
N LYS A 585 2.06 -24.65 10.83
CA LYS A 585 1.19 -25.77 10.53
C LYS A 585 1.88 -27.10 10.84
N GLY A 586 1.23 -27.93 11.64
CA GLY A 586 1.61 -29.34 11.86
C GLY A 586 0.79 -30.32 11.01
N LEU A 587 0.93 -31.61 11.32
CA LEU A 587 0.19 -32.68 10.63
C LEU A 587 -1.23 -32.82 11.17
N LEU A 588 -2.16 -33.24 10.30
CA LEU A 588 -3.53 -33.65 10.68
C LEU A 588 -4.33 -32.61 11.49
N GLY A 589 -4.11 -31.32 11.25
CA GLY A 589 -4.82 -30.23 11.92
C GLY A 589 -4.16 -29.70 13.19
N HIS A 590 -3.00 -30.24 13.60
CA HIS A 590 -2.19 -29.64 14.66
C HIS A 590 -1.51 -28.37 14.16
N SER A 591 -1.25 -27.44 15.08
CA SER A 591 -0.42 -26.27 14.80
C SER A 591 0.17 -25.69 16.08
N ASN A 592 1.25 -24.93 15.94
CA ASN A 592 1.87 -24.19 17.03
C ASN A 592 1.66 -22.69 16.79
N ALA A 593 1.45 -21.95 17.88
CA ALA A 593 1.46 -20.49 17.89
C ALA A 593 2.65 -20.05 18.76
N THR A 594 3.65 -19.44 18.13
CA THR A 594 4.85 -18.93 18.81
C THR A 594 4.77 -17.42 18.89
N ILE A 595 4.82 -16.88 20.11
CA ILE A 595 4.81 -15.45 20.38
C ILE A 595 6.21 -15.06 20.85
N GLN A 596 6.77 -14.05 20.19
CA GLN A 596 8.03 -13.43 20.60
C GLN A 596 7.76 -11.99 21.05
N TRP A 597 8.36 -11.61 22.17
CA TRP A 597 8.49 -10.23 22.60
C TRP A 597 9.97 -9.85 22.62
N HIS A 598 10.36 -8.97 21.69
CA HIS A 598 11.67 -8.35 21.63
C HIS A 598 11.69 -7.23 22.66
N ILE A 599 12.29 -7.48 23.82
CA ILE A 599 12.23 -6.57 24.96
C ILE A 599 13.05 -5.32 24.61
N PRO A 600 12.42 -4.14 24.42
CA PRO A 600 13.16 -2.95 24.05
C PRO A 600 14.06 -2.48 25.20
N ASP A 601 15.14 -1.78 24.89
CA ASP A 601 16.04 -1.17 25.89
C ASP A 601 15.31 -0.18 26.81
N THR A 602 14.17 0.34 26.37
CA THR A 602 13.30 1.26 27.12
C THR A 602 12.30 0.56 28.04
N ALA A 603 12.23 -0.79 28.02
CA ALA A 603 11.35 -1.55 28.89
C ALA A 603 11.75 -1.38 30.36
N GLN A 604 10.75 -1.17 31.21
CA GLN A 604 10.97 -1.05 32.65
C GLN A 604 11.16 -2.45 33.27
N PRO A 605 12.06 -2.61 34.26
CA PRO A 605 12.11 -3.85 35.02
C PRO A 605 10.78 -4.20 35.68
N GLY A 606 10.51 -5.50 35.82
CA GLY A 606 9.30 -5.97 36.49
C GLY A 606 8.88 -7.37 36.08
N ILE A 607 7.70 -7.77 36.55
CA ILE A 607 7.13 -9.09 36.26
C ILE A 607 6.18 -8.97 35.07
N TYR A 608 6.36 -9.84 34.10
CA TYR A 608 5.63 -9.88 32.84
C TYR A 608 5.02 -11.26 32.58
N ARG A 609 4.01 -11.30 31.71
CA ARG A 609 3.47 -12.54 31.13
C ARG A 609 3.02 -12.30 29.70
N ILE A 610 2.94 -13.37 28.91
CA ILE A 610 2.43 -13.35 27.55
C ILE A 610 1.10 -14.11 27.51
N ARG A 611 0.09 -13.53 26.86
CA ARG A 611 -1.18 -14.20 26.57
C ARG A 611 -1.36 -14.45 25.08
N TYR A 612 -2.08 -15.52 24.78
CA TYR A 612 -2.46 -15.92 23.43
C TYR A 612 -3.99 -15.99 23.32
N PHE A 613 -4.54 -15.40 22.28
CA PHE A 613 -5.96 -15.40 21.96
C PHE A 613 -6.15 -16.02 20.56
N GLY A 614 -7.02 -17.02 20.45
CA GLY A 614 -7.21 -17.73 19.19
C GLY A 614 -8.61 -18.29 19.02
N HIS A 615 -8.86 -18.87 17.84
CA HIS A 615 -10.11 -19.52 17.52
C HIS A 615 -9.85 -20.87 16.85
N ASN A 616 -10.45 -21.93 17.37
CA ASN A 616 -10.35 -23.27 16.78
C ASN A 616 -11.62 -23.63 16.01
N ARG A 617 -11.45 -24.30 14.87
CA ARG A 617 -12.54 -24.83 14.05
C ARG A 617 -12.83 -26.28 14.43
N LYS A 618 -14.05 -26.55 14.89
CA LYS A 618 -14.57 -27.88 15.17
C LYS A 618 -15.63 -28.25 14.13
N GLN A 619 -15.58 -29.48 13.60
CA GLN A 619 -16.62 -30.01 12.73
C GLN A 619 -16.90 -31.46 13.10
N GLU A 620 -18.11 -31.73 13.59
CA GLU A 620 -18.60 -33.08 13.85
C GLU A 620 -19.29 -33.65 12.61
N PHE A 621 -19.41 -34.98 12.52
CA PHE A 621 -20.05 -35.65 11.39
C PHE A 621 -21.49 -35.14 11.22
N LEU A 622 -21.85 -34.70 10.00
CA LEU A 622 -23.15 -34.13 9.62
C LEU A 622 -23.56 -32.82 10.31
N LYS A 623 -22.68 -32.15 11.06
CA LYS A 623 -22.96 -30.82 11.63
C LYS A 623 -22.19 -29.71 10.88
N PRO A 624 -22.74 -28.49 10.83
CA PRO A 624 -21.99 -27.32 10.38
C PRO A 624 -20.71 -27.14 11.21
N ALA A 625 -19.67 -26.60 10.59
CA ALA A 625 -18.47 -26.24 11.32
C ALA A 625 -18.75 -25.10 12.28
N VAL A 626 -18.18 -25.18 13.48
CA VAL A 626 -18.28 -24.16 14.53
C VAL A 626 -16.88 -23.65 14.82
N ILE A 627 -16.77 -22.34 15.03
CA ILE A 627 -15.54 -21.68 15.47
C ILE A 627 -15.71 -21.28 16.94
N LEU A 628 -14.77 -21.70 17.78
CA LEU A 628 -14.80 -21.48 19.22
C LEU A 628 -13.57 -20.65 19.65
N PRO A 629 -13.76 -19.60 20.47
CA PRO A 629 -12.64 -18.83 21.01
C PRO A 629 -11.94 -19.61 22.12
N PHE A 630 -10.66 -19.36 22.28
CA PHE A 630 -9.89 -19.76 23.46
C PHE A 630 -8.85 -18.69 23.80
N GLU A 631 -8.45 -18.66 25.06
CA GLU A 631 -7.40 -17.77 25.54
C GLU A 631 -6.46 -18.54 26.47
N SER A 632 -5.20 -18.11 26.56
CA SER A 632 -4.20 -18.75 27.39
C SER A 632 -3.15 -17.78 27.86
N THR A 633 -2.47 -18.14 28.94
CA THR A 633 -1.54 -17.26 29.66
C THR A 633 -0.28 -18.05 30.01
N SER A 634 0.89 -17.50 29.70
CA SER A 634 2.18 -18.09 30.10
C SER A 634 2.37 -18.01 31.62
N ALA A 635 3.36 -18.76 32.12
CA ALA A 635 3.93 -18.45 33.43
C ALA A 635 4.50 -17.02 33.43
N ALA A 636 4.52 -16.38 34.61
CA ALA A 636 5.13 -15.09 34.79
C ALA A 636 6.67 -15.20 34.73
N PHE A 637 7.32 -14.16 34.23
CA PHE A 637 8.77 -14.04 34.16
C PHE A 637 9.21 -12.60 34.48
N GLU A 638 10.47 -12.41 34.81
CA GLU A 638 11.03 -11.11 35.20
C GLU A 638 11.88 -10.50 34.08
N VAL A 639 11.82 -9.18 33.93
CA VAL A 639 12.72 -8.40 33.07
C VAL A 639 13.60 -7.52 33.94
N VAL A 640 14.90 -7.50 33.65
CA VAL A 640 15.92 -6.69 34.34
C VAL A 640 16.74 -5.87 33.34
N THR A 641 17.35 -4.77 33.80
CA THR A 641 18.18 -3.88 32.95
C THR A 641 19.62 -4.35 32.80
N SER A 642 20.13 -5.22 33.68
CA SER A 642 21.52 -5.72 33.66
C SER A 642 21.64 -7.09 34.30
#